data_AF-A0A8J6RZV8-F1
#
_entry.id   AF-A0A8J6RZV8-F1
#
_cell.length_a   1.000
_cell.length_b   1.000
_cell.length_c   1.000
_cell.angle_alpha   90.00
_cell.angle_beta   90.00
_cell.angle_gamma   90.00
#
_symmetry.space_group_name_H-M   'P 1'
#
loop_
_entity.id
_entity.type
_entity.pdbx_description
1 polymer ?
#
loop_
_entity_poly.entity_id
_entity_poly.type
_entity_poly.pdbx_seq_one_letter_code
_entity_poly.pdbx_strand_id
1 'polypeptide(L)'
;MTANANVLLLNSSGQVLQSSVNTRRTAESIQATLDGGDYYIRVYPATRRASTNYTLGVSAVPTGYQSYTFKYTYGNGDYYTGSGYSSYRRYSQNQYINDSSVNETGNYGSYQITGVTNYNGSTSQLNQVFVSSYYNTENSTNYTPYSGYGTTGLGSEYGYLFSGNSDTYFGGKYYEADFNGYQSYTFKYTYGNGDYYTGSGYTNYGRYSQNQYINDSSANETGNYGSYQITGVTNYASSTSQLNQVFVSSYYNTENSTNYTPYSGYGTSGLGSESGYLISGNNDTYFGGKYHEADIITGDWFDQNIQDAGLRVATRSRFTDGSLNRNDLIAIFKDSEDGSVVDATEITDLRKLVSNATYLAMSDDVRVLSNKIANGDVANASYQGTSLGNLYAGSSATQMENLISKWFLGSDRPIASDGATTYTYRLASGSLFQNGISYQDVSQGAVGDCYLLAGLAATAFRSSSTIQNMFIDNGDNTYTVRFFKSDGTKDYVTVDKYLPTLPDINSNYVSGGNLPFAKIGGRHDNYNTELWVALAEKAYAQLNESGWIGQDNTNSYQGIAGGSSVYTFEQISGRDTSFGSPDFTLMVNAYNASQLVAVSSKGDGQVAANIVSNHQYVLTNYNSSTQKFTLFNPWGINGATDPSNGQYKPGSVELSWSEITASFDEWEYTTT
;
A
#
# COMPACT_ATOMS: atom_id res chain seq x y z
N MET A 1 11.04 60.49 90.73
CA MET A 1 10.48 61.78 90.28
C MET A 1 11.05 62.92 91.13
N THR A 2 11.33 64.09 90.55
CA THR A 2 11.91 65.28 91.23
C THR A 2 10.85 66.31 91.66
N ALA A 3 9.62 66.20 91.16
CA ALA A 3 8.41 66.91 91.60
C ALA A 3 7.18 66.01 91.41
N ASN A 4 6.01 66.43 91.88
CA ASN A 4 4.78 65.63 91.80
C ASN A 4 4.11 65.75 90.41
N ALA A 5 3.70 64.62 89.80
CA ALA A 5 2.84 64.60 88.62
C ALA A 5 1.72 63.56 88.80
N ASN A 6 0.52 63.94 88.40
CA ASN A 6 -0.72 63.19 88.49
C ASN A 6 -1.03 62.50 87.14
N VAL A 7 -1.89 61.48 87.14
CA VAL A 7 -2.30 60.74 85.94
C VAL A 7 -3.81 60.73 85.77
N LEU A 8 -4.30 60.96 84.55
CA LEU A 8 -5.69 60.76 84.14
C LEU A 8 -5.78 59.66 83.09
N LEU A 9 -6.82 58.85 83.17
CA LEU A 9 -7.31 58.01 82.09
C LEU A 9 -8.54 58.68 81.47
N LEU A 10 -8.55 58.85 80.16
CA LEU A 10 -9.62 59.51 79.40
C LEU A 10 -10.17 58.59 78.31
N ASN A 11 -11.45 58.75 77.97
CA ASN A 11 -12.04 58.12 76.78
C ASN A 11 -11.70 58.91 75.51
N SER A 12 -12.12 58.40 74.36
CA SER A 12 -11.88 59.00 73.05
C SER A 12 -12.46 60.41 72.87
N SER A 13 -13.47 60.82 73.65
CA SER A 13 -14.04 62.18 73.65
C SER A 13 -13.34 63.14 74.61
N GLY A 14 -12.27 62.71 75.28
CA GLY A 14 -11.50 63.53 76.22
C GLY A 14 -12.14 63.69 77.58
N GLN A 15 -13.19 62.92 77.91
CA GLN A 15 -13.76 62.87 79.25
C GLN A 15 -12.88 62.02 80.17
N VAL A 16 -12.65 62.50 81.39
CA VAL A 16 -11.88 61.77 82.39
C VAL A 16 -12.69 60.60 82.92
N LEU A 17 -12.17 59.39 82.75
CA LEU A 17 -12.74 58.15 83.30
C LEU A 17 -12.25 57.88 84.71
N GLN A 18 -10.95 58.09 84.96
CA GLN A 18 -10.33 57.87 86.25
C GLN A 18 -9.11 58.78 86.42
N SER A 19 -8.79 59.12 87.66
CA SER A 19 -7.62 59.93 88.01
C SER A 19 -6.86 59.34 89.20
N SER A 20 -5.56 59.57 89.22
CA SER A 20 -4.66 59.28 90.34
C SER A 20 -3.85 60.56 90.62
N VAL A 21 -3.98 61.07 91.86
CA VAL A 21 -3.49 62.40 92.28
C VAL A 21 -2.76 62.33 93.63
N ASN A 22 -1.91 61.32 93.81
CA ASN A 22 -1.19 61.10 95.05
C ASN A 22 -0.32 62.31 95.42
N THR A 23 -0.20 62.59 96.72
CA THR A 23 0.62 63.72 97.18
C THR A 23 2.11 63.36 97.20
N ARG A 24 2.98 64.39 97.19
CA ARG A 24 4.45 64.26 97.18
C ARG A 24 4.97 63.54 95.93
N ARG A 25 6.00 62.70 96.04
CA ARG A 25 6.67 62.04 94.88
C ARG A 25 6.28 60.56 94.75
N THR A 26 5.11 60.20 95.28
CA THR A 26 4.56 58.84 95.23
C THR A 26 4.13 58.51 93.80
N ALA A 27 4.29 57.25 93.38
CA ALA A 27 3.87 56.83 92.05
C ALA A 27 2.33 56.86 91.91
N GLU A 28 1.86 57.19 90.72
CA GLU A 28 0.44 57.12 90.36
C GLU A 28 0.09 55.74 89.80
N SER A 29 -1.12 55.25 90.08
CA SER A 29 -1.61 53.96 89.58
C SER A 29 -3.10 54.01 89.29
N ILE A 30 -3.50 53.52 88.11
CA ILE A 30 -4.89 53.36 87.69
C ILE A 30 -5.08 51.92 87.23
N GLN A 31 -6.08 51.24 87.79
CA GLN A 31 -6.54 49.93 87.33
C GLN A 31 -8.03 50.04 87.01
N ALA A 32 -8.39 49.78 85.75
CA ALA A 32 -9.75 49.91 85.24
C ALA A 32 -10.11 48.75 84.30
N THR A 33 -11.38 48.33 84.34
CA THR A 33 -11.97 47.48 83.29
C THR A 33 -12.63 48.40 82.27
N LEU A 34 -12.22 48.27 81.01
CA LEU A 34 -12.67 49.11 79.92
C LEU A 34 -13.33 48.24 78.85
N ASP A 35 -14.41 48.74 78.27
CA ASP A 35 -14.93 48.17 77.01
C ASP A 35 -13.92 48.40 75.88
N GLY A 36 -14.09 47.68 74.76
CA GLY A 36 -13.21 47.88 73.59
C GLY A 36 -13.36 49.30 73.03
N GLY A 37 -12.25 50.03 72.89
CA GLY A 37 -12.22 51.39 72.36
C GLY A 37 -10.86 52.07 72.50
N ASP A 38 -10.77 53.32 72.02
CA ASP A 38 -9.58 54.15 72.14
C ASP A 38 -9.60 54.96 73.45
N TYR A 39 -8.48 54.94 74.17
CA TYR A 39 -8.31 55.61 75.46
C TYR A 39 -6.99 56.37 75.50
N TYR A 40 -6.98 57.49 76.24
CA TYR A 40 -5.81 58.36 76.37
C TYR A 40 -5.36 58.43 77.82
N ILE A 41 -4.05 58.42 78.05
CA ILE A 41 -3.45 58.65 79.37
C ILE A 41 -2.78 60.01 79.37
N ARG A 42 -3.16 60.87 80.32
CA ARG A 42 -2.56 62.19 80.50
C ARG A 42 -1.79 62.25 81.81
N VAL A 43 -0.48 62.45 81.71
CA VAL A 43 0.37 62.78 82.86
C VAL A 43 0.52 64.30 82.95
N TYR A 44 0.28 64.90 84.11
CA TYR A 44 0.28 66.36 84.28
C TYR A 44 0.85 66.79 85.64
N PRO A 45 1.54 67.94 85.73
CA PRO A 45 2.15 68.38 86.99
C PRO A 45 1.08 68.72 88.03
N ALA A 46 1.28 68.30 89.29
CA ALA A 46 0.29 68.50 90.36
C ALA A 46 0.10 69.99 90.75
N THR A 47 1.10 70.84 90.46
CA THR A 47 1.01 72.30 90.64
C THR A 47 1.67 73.01 89.46
N ARG A 48 1.33 74.29 89.22
CA ARG A 48 1.90 75.08 88.12
C ARG A 48 3.41 75.27 88.16
N ARG A 49 4.07 75.02 89.30
CA ARG A 49 5.54 75.13 89.47
C ARG A 49 6.24 73.77 89.50
N ALA A 50 5.52 72.66 89.47
CA ALA A 50 6.11 71.33 89.50
C ALA A 50 6.67 70.94 88.12
N SER A 51 7.92 70.50 88.09
CA SER A 51 8.58 69.95 86.89
C SER A 51 9.36 68.69 87.26
N THR A 52 9.06 67.57 86.58
CA THR A 52 9.67 66.26 86.82
C THR A 52 9.69 65.43 85.56
N ASN A 53 10.71 64.59 85.41
CA ASN A 53 10.66 63.46 84.48
C ASN A 53 9.78 62.34 85.05
N TYR A 54 9.15 61.57 84.18
CA TYR A 54 8.30 60.42 84.53
C TYR A 54 8.54 59.22 83.61
N THR A 55 8.13 58.04 84.06
CA THR A 55 8.06 56.80 83.28
C THR A 55 6.63 56.28 83.39
N LEU A 56 6.02 55.90 82.26
CA LEU A 56 4.66 55.39 82.19
C LEU A 56 4.69 53.92 81.75
N GLY A 57 4.11 53.03 82.55
CA GLY A 57 3.87 51.63 82.20
C GLY A 57 2.38 51.40 81.96
N VAL A 58 2.04 50.69 80.87
CA VAL A 58 0.66 50.37 80.50
C VAL A 58 0.59 48.89 80.11
N SER A 59 -0.42 48.18 80.62
CA SER A 59 -0.72 46.80 80.23
C SER A 59 -2.23 46.59 80.20
N ALA A 60 -2.71 45.73 79.31
CA ALA A 60 -4.11 45.35 79.20
C ALA A 60 -4.22 43.84 78.92
N VAL A 61 -5.19 43.18 79.54
CA VAL A 61 -5.50 41.76 79.32
C VAL A 61 -6.99 41.64 78.97
N PRO A 62 -7.36 41.01 77.83
CA PRO A 62 -8.77 40.81 77.47
C PRO A 62 -9.53 39.93 78.47
N THR A 63 -10.80 40.25 78.73
CA THR A 63 -11.71 39.47 79.60
C THR A 63 -12.72 38.67 78.77
N GLY A 64 -12.31 37.55 78.16
CA GLY A 64 -13.21 36.56 77.54
C GLY A 64 -12.68 35.89 76.26
N TYR A 65 -13.34 34.79 75.84
CA TYR A 65 -13.07 34.07 74.58
C TYR A 65 -14.32 33.99 73.70
N GLN A 66 -14.13 33.61 72.44
CA GLN A 66 -15.22 33.24 71.55
C GLN A 66 -14.88 31.95 70.81
N SER A 67 -15.90 31.17 70.49
CA SER A 67 -15.84 30.11 69.48
C SER A 67 -16.39 30.66 68.17
N TYR A 68 -15.87 30.19 67.04
CA TYR A 68 -16.33 30.58 65.73
C TYR A 68 -16.38 29.37 64.80
N THR A 69 -17.26 29.43 63.80
CA THR A 69 -17.27 28.51 62.66
C THR A 69 -16.89 29.26 61.40
N PHE A 70 -16.30 28.58 60.44
CA PHE A 70 -15.82 29.21 59.21
C PHE A 70 -15.95 28.29 57.99
N LYS A 71 -15.88 28.91 56.82
CA LYS A 71 -15.68 28.27 55.51
C LYS A 71 -14.45 28.89 54.86
N TYR A 72 -13.47 28.08 54.47
CA TYR A 72 -12.35 28.51 53.63
C TYR A 72 -12.57 28.03 52.20
N THR A 73 -12.50 28.93 51.22
CA THR A 73 -12.67 28.59 49.78
C THR A 73 -11.35 28.81 49.05
N TYR A 74 -10.95 27.90 48.17
CA TYR A 74 -9.69 27.94 47.40
C TYR A 74 -9.77 28.78 46.12
N GLY A 75 -10.98 29.16 45.68
CA GLY A 75 -11.19 30.04 44.52
C GLY A 75 -11.50 29.30 43.21
N ASN A 76 -11.23 28.00 43.11
CA ASN A 76 -11.63 27.10 42.01
C ASN A 76 -12.96 26.36 42.27
N GLY A 77 -13.55 26.53 43.45
CA GLY A 77 -14.80 25.89 43.87
C GLY A 77 -14.64 25.11 45.17
N ASP A 78 -13.45 24.55 45.40
CA ASP A 78 -13.16 23.71 46.55
C ASP A 78 -13.15 24.51 47.84
N TYR A 79 -13.62 23.88 48.91
CA TYR A 79 -13.69 24.53 50.22
C TYR A 79 -13.65 23.54 51.37
N TYR A 80 -13.17 23.97 52.53
CA TYR A 80 -13.39 23.25 53.78
C TYR A 80 -14.13 24.11 54.79
N THR A 81 -14.85 23.45 55.70
CA THR A 81 -15.49 24.12 56.83
C THR A 81 -14.96 23.59 58.15
N GLY A 82 -15.03 24.42 59.17
CA GLY A 82 -14.45 24.10 60.46
C GLY A 82 -14.91 25.02 61.58
N SER A 83 -14.29 24.84 62.74
CA SER A 83 -14.52 25.65 63.93
C SER A 83 -13.22 25.97 64.64
N GLY A 84 -13.20 27.01 65.46
CA GLY A 84 -12.02 27.37 66.23
C GLY A 84 -12.34 28.27 67.41
N TYR A 85 -11.31 28.61 68.17
CA TYR A 85 -11.41 29.45 69.35
C TYR A 85 -10.47 30.65 69.25
N SER A 86 -10.94 31.83 69.65
CA SER A 86 -10.14 33.06 69.63
C SER A 86 -10.40 33.92 70.86
N SER A 87 -9.59 34.96 71.03
CA SER A 87 -9.90 36.05 71.96
C SER A 87 -11.26 36.66 71.62
N TYR A 88 -11.98 37.11 72.66
CA TYR A 88 -13.28 37.77 72.50
C TYR A 88 -13.21 38.93 71.50
N ARG A 89 -14.21 39.03 70.63
CA ARG A 89 -14.38 39.99 69.54
C ARG A 89 -13.28 40.01 68.46
N ARG A 90 -12.46 38.97 68.35
CA ARG A 90 -11.49 38.87 67.23
C ARG A 90 -12.19 38.74 65.88
N TYR A 91 -13.26 37.95 65.82
CA TYR A 91 -14.03 37.72 64.60
C TYR A 91 -15.51 38.10 64.78
N SER A 92 -16.13 38.57 63.70
CA SER A 92 -17.57 38.84 63.63
C SER A 92 -18.26 37.88 62.66
N GLN A 93 -19.53 37.55 62.91
CA GLN A 93 -20.31 36.74 61.96
C GLN A 93 -20.38 37.44 60.60
N ASN A 94 -20.26 36.67 59.52
CA ASN A 94 -20.19 37.12 58.12
C ASN A 94 -18.94 37.96 57.76
N GLN A 95 -17.93 37.98 58.62
CA GLN A 95 -16.64 38.58 58.28
C GLN A 95 -15.94 37.76 57.19
N TYR A 96 -15.44 38.45 56.16
CA TYR A 96 -14.55 37.87 55.15
C TYR A 96 -13.09 38.24 55.43
N ILE A 97 -12.19 37.27 55.26
CA ILE A 97 -10.75 37.45 55.40
C ILE A 97 -10.11 36.86 54.15
N ASN A 98 -9.71 37.73 53.23
CA ASN A 98 -9.06 37.34 51.98
C ASN A 98 -7.62 36.95 52.23
N ASP A 99 -7.13 35.93 51.52
CA ASP A 99 -5.72 35.60 51.51
C ASP A 99 -4.97 36.42 50.47
N SER A 100 -3.74 36.83 50.81
CA SER A 100 -2.90 37.65 49.93
C SER A 100 -1.94 36.82 49.06
N SER A 101 -1.79 35.53 49.37
CA SER A 101 -0.99 34.57 48.60
C SER A 101 -1.87 33.72 47.68
N VAL A 102 -1.33 33.38 46.51
CA VAL A 102 -1.92 32.35 45.63
C VAL A 102 -1.62 30.96 46.19
N ASN A 103 -2.57 30.05 46.03
CA ASN A 103 -2.42 28.63 46.35
C ASN A 103 -1.73 27.86 45.21
N GLU A 104 -1.62 26.53 45.32
CA GLU A 104 -0.96 25.69 44.31
C GLU A 104 -1.65 25.67 42.93
N THR A 105 -2.95 26.02 42.87
CA THR A 105 -3.72 26.14 41.61
C THR A 105 -3.66 27.56 41.01
N GLY A 106 -2.92 28.47 41.64
CA GLY A 106 -2.77 29.85 41.20
C GLY A 106 -3.94 30.79 41.58
N ASN A 107 -4.86 30.33 42.43
CA ASN A 107 -6.04 31.08 42.86
C ASN A 107 -5.85 31.74 44.24
N TYR A 108 -6.64 32.77 44.54
CA TYR A 108 -6.67 33.42 45.86
C TYR A 108 -7.78 32.82 46.72
N GLY A 109 -7.42 32.32 47.91
CA GLY A 109 -8.39 31.80 48.86
C GLY A 109 -9.01 32.87 49.78
N SER A 110 -10.08 32.51 50.48
CA SER A 110 -10.68 33.38 51.51
C SER A 110 -11.41 32.61 52.60
N TYR A 111 -11.38 33.15 53.83
CA TYR A 111 -12.23 32.70 54.93
C TYR A 111 -13.51 33.53 54.99
N GLN A 112 -14.63 32.85 55.23
CA GLN A 112 -15.87 33.44 55.69
C GLN A 112 -16.17 32.92 57.10
N ILE A 113 -16.32 33.82 58.07
CA ILE A 113 -16.78 33.47 59.41
C ILE A 113 -18.28 33.25 59.36
N THR A 114 -18.74 32.01 59.55
CA THR A 114 -20.14 31.63 59.39
C THR A 114 -20.94 31.73 60.69
N GLY A 115 -20.27 31.73 61.83
CA GLY A 115 -20.89 31.83 63.16
C GLY A 115 -19.89 32.25 64.22
N VAL A 116 -20.36 32.97 65.25
CA VAL A 116 -19.56 33.38 66.41
C VAL A 116 -20.42 33.23 67.66
N THR A 117 -19.90 32.58 68.69
CA THR A 117 -20.57 32.41 69.98
C THR A 117 -19.61 32.74 71.13
N ASN A 118 -20.08 33.49 72.12
CA ASN A 118 -19.30 33.77 73.33
C ASN A 118 -18.92 32.47 74.03
N TYR A 119 -17.64 32.31 74.34
CA TYR A 119 -17.09 31.09 74.91
C TYR A 119 -16.40 31.41 76.23
N ASN A 120 -16.87 30.81 77.32
CA ASN A 120 -16.32 30.99 78.67
C ASN A 120 -15.44 29.80 79.10
N GLY A 121 -14.80 29.10 78.14
CA GLY A 121 -13.96 27.94 78.42
C GLY A 121 -12.49 28.25 78.73
N SER A 122 -11.67 27.20 78.79
CA SER A 122 -10.25 27.25 79.19
C SER A 122 -9.36 28.00 78.18
N THR A 123 -8.30 28.66 78.67
CA THR A 123 -7.22 29.26 77.86
C THR A 123 -6.49 28.25 76.98
N SER A 124 -6.54 26.97 77.31
CA SER A 124 -5.82 25.89 76.60
C SER A 124 -6.25 25.69 75.15
N GLN A 125 -7.46 26.11 74.80
CA GLN A 125 -8.02 25.99 73.45
C GLN A 125 -7.83 27.24 72.61
N LEU A 126 -7.25 28.32 73.16
CA LEU A 126 -7.04 29.57 72.45
C LEU A 126 -6.21 29.32 71.17
N ASN A 127 -6.71 29.85 70.04
CA ASN A 127 -6.12 29.73 68.69
C ASN A 127 -6.17 28.33 68.06
N GLN A 128 -6.82 27.36 68.71
CA GLN A 128 -7.06 26.07 68.08
C GLN A 128 -8.10 26.18 66.97
N VAL A 129 -7.84 25.50 65.86
CA VAL A 129 -8.71 25.42 64.68
C VAL A 129 -8.90 23.96 64.33
N PHE A 130 -10.12 23.56 63.99
CA PHE A 130 -10.50 22.21 63.63
C PHE A 130 -11.25 22.23 62.31
N VAL A 131 -10.90 21.33 61.39
CA VAL A 131 -11.60 21.17 60.10
C VAL A 131 -12.57 20.00 60.21
N SER A 132 -13.85 20.23 59.89
CA SER A 132 -14.91 19.24 60.02
C SER A 132 -15.36 18.63 58.69
N SER A 133 -15.15 19.32 57.57
CA SER A 133 -15.48 18.80 56.25
C SER A 133 -14.65 19.46 55.16
N TYR A 134 -14.42 18.74 54.07
CA TYR A 134 -13.81 19.22 52.84
C TYR A 134 -14.73 18.90 51.66
N TYR A 135 -15.08 19.89 50.86
CA TYR A 135 -15.88 19.73 49.65
C TYR A 135 -14.96 19.83 48.43
N ASN A 136 -14.95 18.77 47.63
CA ASN A 136 -14.29 18.74 46.35
C ASN A 136 -15.31 18.98 45.23
N THR A 137 -15.04 19.97 44.40
CA THR A 137 -15.96 20.45 43.36
C THR A 137 -15.90 19.54 42.14
N GLU A 138 -14.72 18.99 41.81
CA GLU A 138 -14.52 18.11 40.66
C GLU A 138 -15.43 16.88 40.74
N ASN A 139 -15.62 16.31 41.93
CA ASN A 139 -16.49 15.15 42.13
C ASN A 139 -17.76 15.43 42.95
N SER A 140 -18.04 16.70 43.27
CA SER A 140 -19.22 17.13 44.02
C SER A 140 -19.45 16.40 45.36
N THR A 141 -18.37 15.98 46.02
CA THR A 141 -18.43 15.15 47.23
C THR A 141 -17.90 15.88 48.46
N ASN A 142 -18.57 15.71 49.60
CA ASN A 142 -18.07 16.13 50.90
C ASN A 142 -17.32 14.97 51.56
N TYR A 143 -16.07 15.21 51.92
CA TYR A 143 -15.22 14.32 52.69
C TYR A 143 -15.16 14.77 54.14
N THR A 144 -15.14 13.80 55.06
CA THR A 144 -14.78 14.03 56.46
C THR A 144 -13.28 13.81 56.61
N PRO A 145 -12.48 14.85 56.96
CA PRO A 145 -11.06 14.67 57.22
C PRO A 145 -10.84 13.69 58.36
N TYR A 146 -9.91 12.75 58.21
CA TYR A 146 -9.52 11.90 59.33
C TYR A 146 -8.61 12.65 60.31
N SER A 147 -7.92 13.69 59.82
CA SER A 147 -7.19 14.68 60.62
C SER A 147 -7.38 16.07 60.01
N GLY A 148 -7.49 17.08 60.86
CA GLY A 148 -7.76 18.46 60.44
C GLY A 148 -7.65 19.42 61.62
N TYR A 149 -6.47 19.98 61.87
CA TYR A 149 -6.20 20.79 63.06
C TYR A 149 -5.14 21.89 62.84
N GLY A 150 -5.25 23.00 63.57
CA GLY A 150 -4.30 24.11 63.61
C GLY A 150 -4.19 24.70 65.01
N THR A 151 -3.06 25.33 65.35
CA THR A 151 -2.74 25.80 66.73
C THR A 151 -2.53 27.30 66.86
N THR A 152 -2.44 28.04 65.75
CA THR A 152 -2.08 29.47 65.77
C THR A 152 -3.16 30.38 65.17
N GLY A 153 -4.39 29.86 65.04
CA GLY A 153 -5.55 30.54 64.47
C GLY A 153 -5.76 30.23 62.99
N LEU A 154 -6.74 30.90 62.37
CA LEU A 154 -7.07 30.70 60.95
C LEU A 154 -5.84 30.87 60.06
N GLY A 155 -5.66 29.92 59.15
CA GLY A 155 -4.48 29.82 58.29
C GLY A 155 -3.44 28.81 58.74
N SER A 156 -3.59 28.21 59.92
CA SER A 156 -2.66 27.20 60.46
C SER A 156 -3.18 25.77 60.33
N GLU A 157 -4.45 25.61 59.99
CA GLU A 157 -5.10 24.34 59.82
C GLU A 157 -4.61 23.59 58.59
N TYR A 158 -4.29 22.32 58.80
CA TYR A 158 -4.01 21.34 57.76
C TYR A 158 -4.58 20.00 58.17
N GLY A 159 -4.67 19.09 57.21
CA GLY A 159 -5.28 17.80 57.41
C GLY A 159 -5.03 16.84 56.27
N TYR A 160 -5.61 15.66 56.42
CA TYR A 160 -5.55 14.60 55.44
C TYR A 160 -6.94 14.01 55.23
N LEU A 161 -7.25 13.71 53.96
CA LEU A 161 -8.45 13.03 53.51
C LEU A 161 -8.09 11.60 53.14
N PHE A 162 -8.97 10.64 53.44
CA PHE A 162 -8.80 9.25 53.02
C PHE A 162 -9.62 8.99 51.74
N SER A 163 -8.93 8.67 50.64
CA SER A 163 -9.58 8.24 49.39
C SER A 163 -9.03 6.89 48.93
N GLY A 164 -9.74 5.81 49.30
CA GLY A 164 -9.34 4.46 48.92
C GLY A 164 -8.02 4.01 49.56
N ASN A 165 -6.90 4.11 48.83
CA ASN A 165 -5.60 3.52 49.19
C ASN A 165 -4.49 4.53 49.53
N SER A 166 -4.77 5.84 49.53
CA SER A 166 -3.76 6.86 49.88
C SER A 166 -4.37 8.07 50.60
N ASP A 167 -3.56 8.69 51.44
CA ASP A 167 -3.89 9.92 52.16
C ASP A 167 -3.59 11.14 51.29
N THR A 168 -4.58 12.00 51.06
CA THR A 168 -4.42 13.26 50.33
C THR A 168 -4.33 14.43 51.31
N TYR A 169 -3.24 15.19 51.25
CA TYR A 169 -2.98 16.33 52.15
C TYR A 169 -3.73 17.59 51.69
N PHE A 170 -4.21 18.40 52.64
CA PHE A 170 -4.73 19.75 52.37
C PHE A 170 -4.43 20.71 53.51
N GLY A 171 -4.44 22.01 53.22
CA GLY A 171 -4.41 23.09 54.20
C GLY A 171 -3.16 23.98 54.15
N GLY A 172 -2.92 24.72 55.22
CA GLY A 172 -1.89 25.77 55.26
C GLY A 172 -2.14 26.91 54.27
N LYS A 173 -3.39 27.09 53.84
CA LYS A 173 -3.85 28.00 52.76
C LYS A 173 -3.32 27.72 51.35
N TYR A 174 -2.27 26.92 51.21
CA TYR A 174 -1.61 26.68 49.92
C TYR A 174 -2.04 25.37 49.26
N TYR A 175 -2.15 24.29 50.03
CA TYR A 175 -2.39 22.95 49.50
C TYR A 175 -3.88 22.65 49.48
N GLU A 176 -4.37 22.26 48.31
CA GLU A 176 -5.70 21.77 48.03
C GLU A 176 -5.64 20.23 47.94
N ALA A 177 -6.73 19.55 48.31
CA ALA A 177 -6.76 18.11 48.10
C ALA A 177 -7.09 17.80 46.64
N ASP A 178 -6.07 17.56 45.83
CA ASP A 178 -6.26 17.10 44.44
C ASP A 178 -6.72 15.64 44.40
N PHE A 179 -8.03 15.43 44.22
CA PHE A 179 -8.58 14.13 43.90
C PHE A 179 -8.41 13.86 42.41
N ASN A 180 -7.32 13.18 42.06
CA ASN A 180 -7.08 12.63 40.73
C ASN A 180 -8.16 11.58 40.38
N GLY A 181 -9.30 12.04 39.88
CA GLY A 181 -10.36 11.19 39.35
C GLY A 181 -9.97 10.56 38.00
N TYR A 182 -10.75 9.59 37.57
CA TYR A 182 -10.59 8.91 36.28
C TYR A 182 -11.84 9.11 35.44
N GLN A 183 -11.70 8.99 34.12
CA GLN A 183 -12.79 9.16 33.18
C GLN A 183 -12.74 8.03 32.16
N SER A 184 -13.87 7.35 31.95
CA SER A 184 -14.07 6.53 30.75
C SER A 184 -14.74 7.38 29.67
N TYR A 185 -14.39 7.14 28.42
CA TYR A 185 -14.98 7.81 27.27
C TYR A 185 -15.32 6.80 26.18
N THR A 186 -16.28 7.14 25.35
CA THR A 186 -16.58 6.48 24.08
C THR A 186 -16.29 7.44 22.94
N PHE A 187 -15.88 6.92 21.80
CA PHE A 187 -15.47 7.74 20.67
C PHE A 187 -15.83 7.11 19.32
N LYS A 188 -15.83 7.96 18.29
CA LYS A 188 -15.83 7.60 16.87
C LYS A 188 -14.60 8.23 16.23
N TYR A 189 -13.78 7.45 15.55
CA TYR A 189 -12.70 7.96 14.70
C TYR A 189 -13.08 7.81 13.23
N THR A 190 -12.98 8.88 12.44
CA THR A 190 -13.31 8.87 11.00
C THR A 190 -12.04 9.15 10.18
N TYR A 191 -11.80 8.39 9.12
CA TYR A 191 -10.61 8.52 8.25
C TYR A 191 -10.71 9.62 7.18
N GLY A 192 -11.91 10.15 6.94
CA GLY A 192 -12.17 11.25 6.00
C GLY A 192 -12.65 10.81 4.61
N ASN A 193 -12.53 9.54 4.26
CA ASN A 193 -13.11 8.90 3.06
C ASN A 193 -14.51 8.29 3.30
N GLY A 194 -14.96 8.22 4.55
CA GLY A 194 -16.24 7.62 4.95
C GLY A 194 -16.06 6.58 6.04
N ASP A 195 -14.91 5.89 6.05
CA ASP A 195 -14.61 4.81 6.96
C ASP A 195 -14.40 5.32 8.38
N TYR A 196 -14.82 4.51 9.34
CA TYR A 196 -14.71 4.86 10.75
C TYR A 196 -14.66 3.65 11.67
N TYR A 197 -14.02 3.79 12.82
CA TYR A 197 -14.18 2.85 13.93
C TYR A 197 -14.74 3.52 15.17
N THR A 198 -15.38 2.72 16.02
CA THR A 198 -15.89 3.17 17.32
C THR A 198 -15.23 2.37 18.43
N GLY A 199 -15.13 3.00 19.60
CA GLY A 199 -14.45 2.39 20.72
C GLY A 199 -14.70 3.10 22.05
N SER A 200 -13.96 2.64 23.05
CA SER A 200 -13.97 3.20 24.40
C SER A 200 -12.55 3.28 24.97
N GLY A 201 -12.34 4.09 25.98
CA GLY A 201 -11.05 4.16 26.66
C GLY A 201 -11.14 4.79 28.04
N TYR A 202 -10.01 4.82 28.74
CA TYR A 202 -9.88 5.38 30.09
C TYR A 202 -8.76 6.42 30.14
N THR A 203 -8.98 7.49 30.88
CA THR A 203 -8.04 8.61 31.02
C THR A 203 -8.18 9.27 32.40
N ASN A 204 -7.29 10.20 32.71
CA ASN A 204 -7.47 11.12 33.83
C ASN A 204 -8.73 11.97 33.65
N TYR A 205 -9.38 12.27 34.76
CA TYR A 205 -10.55 13.13 34.83
C TYR A 205 -10.34 14.45 34.07
N GLY A 206 -11.38 14.91 33.38
CA GLY A 206 -11.38 16.20 32.69
C GLY A 206 -10.59 16.26 31.38
N ARG A 207 -9.91 15.18 30.95
CA ARG A 207 -9.17 15.19 29.69
C ARG A 207 -10.07 15.37 28.47
N TYR A 208 -11.23 14.73 28.47
CA TYR A 208 -12.18 14.81 27.35
C TYR A 208 -13.57 15.29 27.81
N SER A 209 -14.26 15.96 26.89
CA SER A 209 -15.65 16.39 27.05
C SER A 209 -16.55 15.73 25.99
N GLN A 210 -17.81 15.46 26.34
CA GLN A 210 -18.76 14.93 25.36
C GLN A 210 -18.92 15.89 24.18
N ASN A 211 -18.97 15.35 22.96
CA ASN A 211 -19.00 16.06 21.68
C ASN A 211 -17.72 16.85 21.34
N GLN A 212 -16.62 16.63 22.05
CA GLN A 212 -15.33 17.18 21.67
C GLN A 212 -14.84 16.54 20.36
N TYR A 213 -14.33 17.38 19.46
CA TYR A 213 -13.65 16.95 18.23
C TYR A 213 -12.13 17.15 18.36
N ILE A 214 -11.37 16.17 17.89
CA ILE A 214 -9.90 16.19 17.88
C ILE A 214 -9.47 15.83 16.46
N ASN A 215 -8.98 16.81 15.71
CA ASN A 215 -8.53 16.61 14.34
C ASN A 215 -7.07 16.16 14.32
N ASP A 216 -6.74 15.25 13.40
CA ASP A 216 -5.36 14.89 13.15
C ASP A 216 -4.64 15.92 12.27
N SER A 217 -3.36 16.13 12.55
CA SER A 217 -2.50 17.09 11.84
C SER A 217 -1.75 16.48 10.65
N SER A 218 -1.81 15.16 10.49
CA SER A 218 -1.15 14.40 9.43
C SER A 218 -2.18 13.66 8.59
N ALA A 219 -1.93 13.58 7.28
CA ALA A 219 -2.73 12.76 6.39
C ALA A 219 -2.45 11.27 6.63
N ASN A 220 -3.46 10.44 6.40
CA ASN A 220 -3.37 8.98 6.37
C ASN A 220 -2.75 8.48 5.04
N GLU A 221 -2.70 7.17 4.84
CA GLU A 221 -2.22 6.53 3.60
C GLU A 221 -2.99 6.92 2.34
N THR A 222 -4.25 7.34 2.46
CA THR A 222 -5.09 7.82 1.34
C THR A 222 -5.01 9.33 1.12
N GLY A 223 -4.20 10.05 1.90
CA GLY A 223 -4.05 11.50 1.79
C GLY A 223 -5.16 12.31 2.46
N ASN A 224 -6.06 11.66 3.20
CA ASN A 224 -7.15 12.27 3.95
C ASN A 224 -6.75 12.57 5.39
N TYR A 225 -7.46 13.49 6.04
CA TYR A 225 -7.23 13.87 7.44
C TYR A 225 -8.31 13.28 8.34
N GLY A 226 -7.89 12.47 9.31
CA GLY A 226 -8.81 11.84 10.26
C GLY A 226 -9.22 12.75 11.42
N SER A 227 -10.26 12.33 12.16
CA SER A 227 -10.69 13.01 13.39
C SER A 227 -11.40 12.10 14.38
N TYR A 228 -11.20 12.36 15.67
CA TYR A 228 -11.98 11.79 16.76
C TYR A 228 -13.16 12.68 17.10
N GLN A 229 -14.30 12.05 17.36
CA GLN A 229 -15.43 12.62 18.06
C GLN A 229 -15.64 11.85 19.37
N ILE A 230 -15.60 12.54 20.50
CA ILE A 230 -15.95 11.97 21.81
C ILE A 230 -17.47 11.88 21.90
N THR A 231 -18.02 10.67 21.93
CA THR A 231 -19.47 10.42 21.86
C THR A 231 -20.12 10.30 23.24
N GLY A 232 -19.33 9.96 24.27
CA GLY A 232 -19.81 9.83 25.65
C GLY A 232 -18.68 9.87 26.66
N VAL A 233 -18.99 10.31 27.87
CA VAL A 233 -18.04 10.52 28.98
C VAL A 233 -18.68 10.07 30.29
N THR A 234 -17.91 9.40 31.14
CA THR A 234 -18.33 9.00 32.49
C THR A 234 -17.15 9.13 33.46
N ASN A 235 -17.37 9.79 34.60
CA ASN A 235 -16.33 10.10 35.58
C ASN A 235 -16.41 9.17 36.79
N TYR A 236 -15.25 8.80 37.33
CA TYR A 236 -15.07 7.90 38.46
C TYR A 236 -14.12 8.51 39.49
N ALA A 237 -14.37 8.24 40.77
CA ALA A 237 -13.57 8.75 41.88
C ALA A 237 -12.32 7.90 42.22
N SER A 238 -12.15 6.71 41.62
CA SER A 238 -11.09 5.77 41.97
C SER A 238 -10.33 5.26 40.74
N SER A 239 -9.05 4.89 40.93
CA SER A 239 -8.18 4.40 39.87
C SER A 239 -8.64 3.11 39.22
N THR A 240 -8.42 3.03 37.91
CA THR A 240 -8.61 1.81 37.13
C THR A 240 -7.24 1.28 36.73
N SER A 241 -7.07 -0.04 36.69
CA SER A 241 -5.88 -0.67 36.09
C SER A 241 -5.78 -0.44 34.56
N GLN A 242 -6.79 0.22 33.99
CA GLN A 242 -6.95 0.44 32.55
C GLN A 242 -6.61 1.87 32.13
N LEU A 243 -6.02 2.69 33.01
CA LEU A 243 -5.63 4.07 32.68
C LEU A 243 -4.83 4.11 31.36
N ASN A 244 -5.23 5.00 30.45
CA ASN A 244 -4.70 5.18 29.09
C ASN A 244 -4.97 4.02 28.12
N GLN A 245 -5.69 2.98 28.52
CA GLN A 245 -6.10 1.94 27.59
C GLN A 245 -7.25 2.42 26.70
N VAL A 246 -7.18 2.03 25.44
CA VAL A 246 -8.18 2.28 24.39
C VAL A 246 -8.58 0.94 23.79
N PHE A 247 -9.86 0.74 23.52
CA PHE A 247 -10.42 -0.47 22.95
C PHE A 247 -11.29 -0.11 21.76
N VAL A 248 -11.15 -0.85 20.67
CA VAL A 248 -11.96 -0.68 19.46
C VAL A 248 -13.04 -1.75 19.42
N SER A 249 -14.31 -1.34 19.33
CA SER A 249 -15.47 -2.23 19.39
C SER A 249 -16.08 -2.53 18.03
N SER A 250 -15.94 -1.64 17.05
CA SER A 250 -16.46 -1.84 15.71
C SER A 250 -15.65 -1.08 14.68
N TYR A 251 -15.60 -1.60 13.45
CA TYR A 251 -15.09 -0.91 12.28
C TYR A 251 -16.17 -0.90 11.20
N TYR A 252 -16.45 0.25 10.62
CA TYR A 252 -17.39 0.43 9.52
C TYR A 252 -16.61 0.72 8.24
N ASN A 253 -16.80 -0.13 7.24
CA ASN A 253 -16.29 0.08 5.89
C ASN A 253 -17.41 0.64 5.01
N THR A 254 -17.12 1.74 4.33
CA THR A 254 -18.09 2.50 3.54
C THR A 254 -18.30 1.88 2.18
N GLU A 255 -17.24 1.33 1.58
CA GLU A 255 -17.25 0.71 0.25
C GLU A 255 -18.25 -0.45 0.19
N ASN A 256 -18.35 -1.24 1.25
CA ASN A 256 -19.28 -2.37 1.34
C ASN A 256 -20.43 -2.17 2.35
N SER A 257 -20.53 -1.00 2.98
CA SER A 257 -21.58 -0.64 3.95
C SER A 257 -21.73 -1.63 5.13
N THR A 258 -20.64 -2.26 5.56
CA THR A 258 -20.66 -3.32 6.58
C THR A 258 -19.94 -2.91 7.86
N ASN A 259 -20.48 -3.34 9.00
CA ASN A 259 -19.81 -3.24 10.30
C ASN A 259 -19.10 -4.56 10.62
N TYR A 260 -17.80 -4.47 10.87
CA TYR A 260 -16.94 -5.55 11.33
C TYR A 260 -16.68 -5.44 12.83
N THR A 261 -16.62 -6.58 13.50
CA THR A 261 -16.11 -6.67 14.87
C THR A 261 -14.62 -7.00 14.81
N PRO A 262 -13.73 -6.12 15.30
CA PRO A 262 -12.30 -6.43 15.41
C PRO A 262 -12.07 -7.67 16.25
N TYR A 263 -11.23 -8.59 15.77
CA TYR A 263 -10.78 -9.71 16.62
C TYR A 263 -9.71 -9.23 17.61
N SER A 264 -8.97 -8.18 17.24
CA SER A 264 -8.07 -7.43 18.10
C SER A 264 -8.19 -5.94 17.78
N GLY A 265 -8.08 -5.10 18.81
CA GLY A 265 -8.27 -3.66 18.69
C GLY A 265 -8.02 -2.97 20.02
N TYR A 266 -6.76 -2.65 20.32
CA TYR A 266 -6.39 -2.06 21.60
C TYR A 266 -5.23 -1.06 21.47
N GLY A 267 -5.13 -0.14 22.44
CA GLY A 267 -4.04 0.81 22.62
C GLY A 267 -3.76 1.05 24.10
N THR A 268 -2.56 1.50 24.45
CA THR A 268 -2.13 1.65 25.86
C THR A 268 -1.68 3.07 26.23
N SER A 269 -1.75 4.01 25.29
CA SER A 269 -1.19 5.37 25.46
C SER A 269 -2.23 6.47 25.17
N GLY A 270 -3.52 6.16 25.28
CA GLY A 270 -4.63 7.05 24.95
C GLY A 270 -4.97 7.08 23.45
N LEU A 271 -5.89 7.96 23.07
CA LEU A 271 -6.36 8.08 21.68
C LEU A 271 -5.20 8.29 20.71
N GLY A 272 -5.20 7.49 19.64
CA GLY A 272 -4.13 7.44 18.64
C GLY A 272 -3.16 6.29 18.78
N SER A 273 -3.23 5.56 19.90
CA SER A 273 -2.40 4.36 20.12
C SER A 273 -3.09 3.07 19.72
N GLU A 274 -4.40 3.12 19.50
CA GLU A 274 -5.19 1.97 19.11
C GLU A 274 -4.85 1.45 17.71
N SER A 275 -4.68 0.14 17.64
CA SER A 275 -4.50 -0.63 16.41
C SER A 275 -5.03 -2.04 16.59
N GLY A 276 -5.26 -2.73 15.49
CA GLY A 276 -5.92 -4.02 15.50
C GLY A 276 -6.06 -4.64 14.13
N TYR A 277 -6.86 -5.70 14.09
CA TYR A 277 -7.10 -6.47 12.89
C TYR A 277 -8.56 -6.91 12.79
N LEU A 278 -9.05 -6.98 11.57
CA LEU A 278 -10.39 -7.42 11.20
C LEU A 278 -10.28 -8.77 10.47
N ILE A 279 -11.23 -9.68 10.70
CA ILE A 279 -11.36 -10.90 9.90
C ILE A 279 -12.32 -10.59 8.75
N SER A 280 -11.80 -10.57 7.51
CA SER A 280 -12.59 -10.50 6.29
C SER A 280 -12.21 -11.65 5.37
N GLY A 281 -13.10 -12.62 5.21
CA GLY A 281 -12.79 -13.87 4.50
C GLY A 281 -11.75 -14.71 5.25
N ASN A 282 -10.61 -14.99 4.59
CA ASN A 282 -9.50 -15.79 5.14
C ASN A 282 -8.28 -14.96 5.58
N ASN A 283 -8.32 -13.63 5.49
CA ASN A 283 -7.18 -12.76 5.81
C ASN A 283 -7.46 -11.82 6.99
N ASP A 284 -6.38 -11.53 7.72
CA ASP A 284 -6.35 -10.53 8.79
C ASP A 284 -6.01 -9.16 8.18
N THR A 285 -6.96 -8.23 8.17
CA THR A 285 -6.74 -6.85 7.66
C THR A 285 -6.41 -5.92 8.81
N TYR A 286 -5.22 -5.31 8.79
CA TYR A 286 -4.74 -4.37 9.81
C TYR A 286 -5.43 -3.00 9.72
N PHE A 287 -5.67 -2.36 10.86
CA PHE A 287 -5.98 -0.94 10.98
C PHE A 287 -5.31 -0.34 12.21
N GLY A 288 -5.04 0.96 12.22
CA GLY A 288 -4.63 1.67 13.43
C GLY A 288 -3.55 2.73 13.27
N GLY A 289 -3.15 3.30 14.41
CA GLY A 289 -2.10 4.32 14.50
C GLY A 289 -2.46 5.63 13.78
N LYS A 290 -3.75 5.89 13.53
CA LYS A 290 -4.30 7.02 12.76
C LYS A 290 -3.93 7.05 11.27
N TYR A 291 -3.01 6.20 10.84
CA TYR A 291 -2.46 6.21 9.49
C TYR A 291 -3.02 5.09 8.61
N HIS A 292 -3.34 3.93 9.19
CA HIS A 292 -3.82 2.77 8.44
C HIS A 292 -5.32 2.56 8.68
N GLU A 293 -6.11 2.64 7.63
CA GLU A 293 -7.47 2.15 7.51
C GLU A 293 -7.47 0.68 7.07
N ALA A 294 -8.51 -0.06 7.43
CA ALA A 294 -8.64 -1.43 6.97
C ALA A 294 -9.26 -1.41 5.57
N ASP A 295 -8.44 -1.71 4.58
CA ASP A 295 -8.87 -1.83 3.19
C ASP A 295 -9.67 -3.13 3.00
N ILE A 296 -10.96 -3.08 3.33
CA ILE A 296 -11.90 -4.20 3.20
C ILE A 296 -12.71 -4.02 1.91
N ILE A 297 -12.03 -4.13 0.77
CA ILE A 297 -12.72 -4.15 -0.52
C ILE A 297 -13.36 -5.52 -0.72
N THR A 298 -14.69 -5.56 -0.81
CA THR A 298 -15.42 -6.74 -1.32
C THR A 298 -16.53 -6.30 -2.25
N GLY A 299 -16.36 -6.49 -3.56
CA GLY A 299 -17.49 -6.45 -4.48
C GLY A 299 -17.18 -6.52 -5.97
N ASP A 300 -15.95 -6.25 -6.40
CA ASP A 300 -15.63 -6.28 -7.83
C ASP A 300 -15.34 -7.70 -8.34
N TRP A 301 -15.13 -7.85 -9.65
CA TRP A 301 -14.83 -9.15 -10.25
C TRP A 301 -13.59 -9.79 -9.63
N PHE A 302 -12.57 -9.00 -9.26
CA PHE A 302 -11.32 -9.53 -8.71
C PHE A 302 -11.53 -10.08 -7.29
N ASP A 303 -12.33 -9.44 -6.44
CA ASP A 303 -12.68 -9.97 -5.12
C ASP A 303 -13.43 -11.31 -5.20
N GLN A 304 -14.27 -11.47 -6.23
CA GLN A 304 -15.09 -12.66 -6.42
C GLN A 304 -14.34 -13.82 -7.07
N ASN A 305 -13.25 -13.54 -7.80
CA ASN A 305 -12.62 -14.54 -8.67
C ASN A 305 -11.15 -14.82 -8.36
N ILE A 306 -10.46 -13.92 -7.64
CA ILE A 306 -9.02 -14.04 -7.31
C ILE A 306 -8.87 -14.19 -5.81
N GLN A 307 -8.41 -15.35 -5.36
CA GLN A 307 -8.32 -15.72 -3.95
C GLN A 307 -7.07 -15.16 -3.26
N ASP A 308 -5.93 -15.24 -3.94
CA ASP A 308 -4.66 -14.72 -3.47
C ASP A 308 -4.70 -13.19 -3.36
N ALA A 309 -4.27 -12.66 -2.22
CA ALA A 309 -4.39 -11.25 -1.92
C ALA A 309 -3.38 -10.41 -2.71
N GLY A 310 -2.16 -10.91 -2.87
CA GLY A 310 -1.10 -10.24 -3.63
C GLY A 310 -1.50 -10.10 -5.09
N LEU A 311 -1.88 -11.21 -5.72
CA LEU A 311 -2.34 -11.26 -7.11
C LEU A 311 -3.61 -10.48 -7.35
N ARG A 312 -4.55 -10.45 -6.40
CA ARG A 312 -5.76 -9.63 -6.53
C ARG A 312 -5.41 -8.15 -6.65
N VAL A 313 -4.58 -7.63 -5.75
CA VAL A 313 -4.15 -6.22 -5.75
C VAL A 313 -3.31 -5.93 -7.00
N ALA A 314 -2.37 -6.82 -7.32
CA ALA A 314 -1.51 -6.71 -8.50
C ALA A 314 -2.29 -6.68 -9.81
N THR A 315 -3.29 -7.55 -9.97
CA THR A 315 -4.09 -7.63 -11.19
C THR A 315 -5.04 -6.43 -11.30
N ARG A 316 -5.73 -6.09 -10.20
CA ARG A 316 -6.67 -4.97 -10.16
C ARG A 316 -6.01 -3.63 -10.52
N SER A 317 -4.83 -3.37 -9.95
CA SER A 317 -4.09 -2.12 -10.22
C SER A 317 -3.64 -1.99 -11.68
N ARG A 318 -3.34 -3.11 -12.34
CA ARG A 318 -2.94 -3.16 -13.75
C ARG A 318 -4.12 -3.07 -14.72
N PHE A 319 -5.32 -3.48 -14.30
CA PHE A 319 -6.54 -3.39 -15.11
C PHE A 319 -7.20 -1.99 -15.13
N THR A 320 -6.52 -0.94 -14.68
CA THR A 320 -7.10 0.42 -14.58
C THR A 320 -7.47 1.01 -15.94
N ASP A 321 -6.83 0.57 -17.02
CA ASP A 321 -7.16 0.97 -18.39
C ASP A 321 -8.25 0.10 -19.04
N GLY A 322 -8.79 -0.89 -18.31
CA GLY A 322 -9.81 -1.82 -18.79
C GLY A 322 -9.27 -2.96 -19.65
N SER A 323 -7.95 -3.18 -19.68
CA SER A 323 -7.31 -4.30 -20.37
C SER A 323 -6.15 -4.87 -19.56
N LEU A 324 -5.81 -6.15 -19.77
CA LEU A 324 -4.54 -6.70 -19.33
C LEU A 324 -3.69 -7.03 -20.56
N ASN A 325 -2.67 -6.21 -20.79
CA ASN A 325 -1.75 -6.37 -21.92
C ASN A 325 -0.58 -7.30 -21.58
N ARG A 326 0.31 -7.54 -22.55
CA ARG A 326 1.48 -8.42 -22.40
C ARG A 326 2.33 -8.07 -21.17
N ASN A 327 2.61 -6.80 -20.94
CA ASN A 327 3.47 -6.37 -19.83
C ASN A 327 2.77 -6.57 -18.49
N ASP A 328 1.45 -6.37 -18.43
CA ASP A 328 0.66 -6.64 -17.22
C ASP A 328 0.72 -8.11 -16.86
N LEU A 329 0.51 -9.00 -17.82
CA LEU A 329 0.54 -10.45 -17.57
C LEU A 329 1.94 -10.93 -17.15
N ILE A 330 3.01 -10.44 -17.80
CA ILE A 330 4.38 -10.75 -17.37
C ILE A 330 4.59 -10.34 -15.91
N ALA A 331 4.14 -9.15 -15.54
CA ALA A 331 4.28 -8.66 -14.17
C ALA A 331 3.41 -9.44 -13.17
N ILE A 332 2.18 -9.81 -13.54
CA ILE A 332 1.29 -10.64 -12.71
C ILE A 332 1.88 -12.04 -12.50
N PHE A 333 2.46 -12.66 -13.52
CA PHE A 333 3.15 -13.95 -13.37
C PHE A 333 4.38 -13.86 -12.45
N LYS A 334 5.10 -12.73 -12.45
CA LYS A 334 6.22 -12.50 -11.52
C LYS A 334 5.73 -12.22 -10.09
N ASP A 335 4.60 -11.53 -9.95
CA ASP A 335 4.00 -11.24 -8.65
C ASP A 335 3.51 -12.53 -7.95
N SER A 336 3.23 -13.61 -8.71
CA SER A 336 2.88 -14.94 -8.16
C SER A 336 4.09 -15.77 -7.71
N GLU A 337 5.26 -15.17 -7.58
CA GLU A 337 6.48 -15.84 -7.13
C GLU A 337 6.76 -15.54 -5.65
N ASP A 338 5.75 -15.07 -4.93
CA ASP A 338 5.90 -14.71 -3.52
C ASP A 338 6.30 -15.95 -2.69
N GLY A 339 7.14 -15.76 -1.67
CA GLY A 339 7.74 -16.90 -0.96
C GLY A 339 8.67 -17.79 -1.81
N SER A 340 9.08 -17.36 -3.02
CA SER A 340 9.96 -18.08 -3.97
C SER A 340 9.37 -19.33 -4.63
N VAL A 341 8.07 -19.57 -4.46
CA VAL A 341 7.33 -20.71 -5.04
C VAL A 341 5.94 -20.27 -5.46
N VAL A 342 5.43 -20.83 -6.55
CA VAL A 342 4.04 -20.64 -6.98
C VAL A 342 3.16 -21.61 -6.22
N ASP A 343 2.28 -21.13 -5.36
CA ASP A 343 1.41 -21.96 -4.53
C ASP A 343 0.12 -22.41 -5.25
N ALA A 344 -0.73 -23.15 -4.52
CA ALA A 344 -1.96 -23.70 -5.06
C ALA A 344 -3.05 -22.64 -5.33
N THR A 345 -3.08 -21.58 -4.54
CA THR A 345 -4.00 -20.45 -4.67
C THR A 345 -3.61 -19.63 -5.89
N GLU A 346 -2.33 -19.28 -6.00
CA GLU A 346 -1.79 -18.48 -7.09
C GLU A 346 -2.01 -19.14 -8.45
N ILE A 347 -1.66 -20.42 -8.60
CA ILE A 347 -1.88 -21.10 -9.89
C ILE A 347 -3.38 -21.23 -10.23
N THR A 348 -4.24 -21.37 -9.23
CA THR A 348 -5.69 -21.39 -9.44
C THR A 348 -6.17 -20.04 -9.99
N ASP A 349 -5.66 -18.95 -9.44
CA ASP A 349 -6.01 -17.60 -9.84
C ASP A 349 -5.43 -17.22 -11.21
N LEU A 350 -4.18 -17.56 -11.50
CA LEU A 350 -3.59 -17.38 -12.83
C LEU A 350 -4.43 -18.09 -13.92
N ARG A 351 -4.88 -19.32 -13.66
CA ARG A 351 -5.78 -20.04 -14.57
C ARG A 351 -7.14 -19.37 -14.68
N LYS A 352 -7.65 -18.79 -13.59
CA LYS A 352 -8.89 -18.00 -13.61
C LYS A 352 -8.74 -16.77 -14.50
N LEU A 353 -7.64 -16.03 -14.41
CA LEU A 353 -7.34 -14.88 -15.28
C LEU A 353 -7.35 -15.29 -16.76
N VAL A 354 -6.59 -16.33 -17.12
CA VAL A 354 -6.53 -16.82 -18.51
C VAL A 354 -7.91 -17.24 -19.04
N SER A 355 -8.70 -17.96 -18.23
CA SER A 355 -10.05 -18.41 -18.65
C SER A 355 -11.07 -17.28 -18.80
N ASN A 356 -10.80 -16.09 -18.25
CA ASN A 356 -11.67 -14.90 -18.32
C ASN A 356 -11.09 -13.78 -19.19
N ALA A 357 -10.21 -14.13 -20.13
CA ALA A 357 -9.55 -13.19 -21.04
C ALA A 357 -10.49 -12.22 -21.77
N THR A 358 -11.73 -12.62 -22.09
CA THR A 358 -12.72 -11.72 -22.71
C THR A 358 -13.15 -10.60 -21.76
N TYR A 359 -13.39 -10.91 -20.48
CA TYR A 359 -13.71 -9.89 -19.48
C TYR A 359 -12.52 -8.96 -19.24
N LEU A 360 -11.31 -9.53 -19.24
CA LEU A 360 -10.06 -8.82 -19.00
C LEU A 360 -9.47 -8.16 -20.27
N ALA A 361 -10.24 -8.15 -21.37
CA ALA A 361 -9.85 -7.61 -22.68
C ALA A 361 -8.42 -7.96 -23.13
N MET A 362 -7.97 -9.19 -22.84
CA MET A 362 -6.67 -9.68 -23.30
C MET A 362 -6.72 -9.94 -24.81
N SER A 363 -5.69 -9.50 -25.53
CA SER A 363 -5.52 -9.88 -26.94
C SER A 363 -5.29 -11.40 -27.08
N ASP A 364 -5.59 -11.94 -28.26
CA ASP A 364 -5.47 -13.38 -28.53
C ASP A 364 -4.07 -13.92 -28.22
N ASP A 365 -3.03 -13.18 -28.60
CA ASP A 365 -1.63 -13.54 -28.34
C ASP A 365 -1.30 -13.57 -26.85
N VAL A 366 -1.71 -12.55 -26.09
CA VAL A 366 -1.51 -12.49 -24.64
C VAL A 366 -2.24 -13.65 -23.95
N ARG A 367 -3.49 -13.91 -24.34
CA ARG A 367 -4.27 -15.03 -23.81
C ARG A 367 -3.62 -16.38 -24.12
N VAL A 368 -3.21 -16.63 -25.36
CA VAL A 368 -2.62 -17.91 -25.77
C VAL A 368 -1.27 -18.13 -25.10
N LEU A 369 -0.39 -17.14 -25.06
CA LEU A 369 0.91 -17.25 -24.39
C LEU A 369 0.74 -17.43 -22.87
N SER A 370 -0.17 -16.69 -22.24
CA SER A 370 -0.51 -16.88 -20.82
C SER A 370 -1.07 -18.27 -20.55
N ASN A 371 -1.86 -18.83 -21.47
CA ASN A 371 -2.38 -20.18 -21.36
C ASN A 371 -1.26 -21.23 -21.37
N LYS A 372 -0.25 -21.07 -22.22
CA LYS A 372 0.92 -21.97 -22.26
C LYS A 372 1.73 -21.94 -20.96
N ILE A 373 1.71 -20.84 -20.22
CA ILE A 373 2.31 -20.75 -18.89
C ILE A 373 1.40 -21.38 -17.82
N ALA A 374 0.17 -20.88 -17.67
CA ALA A 374 -0.72 -21.23 -16.56
C ALA A 374 -1.36 -22.63 -16.67
N ASN A 375 -1.74 -23.03 -17.88
CA ASN A 375 -2.38 -24.33 -18.17
C ASN A 375 -1.40 -25.34 -18.79
N GLY A 376 -0.26 -24.86 -19.27
CA GLY A 376 0.79 -25.69 -19.85
C GLY A 376 0.72 -25.85 -21.35
N ASP A 377 1.81 -26.35 -21.91
CA ASP A 377 2.00 -26.72 -23.31
C ASP A 377 2.96 -27.90 -23.35
N VAL A 378 2.86 -28.77 -24.36
CA VAL A 378 3.78 -29.90 -24.49
C VAL A 378 5.23 -29.44 -24.66
N ALA A 379 5.45 -28.27 -25.26
CA ALA A 379 6.76 -27.64 -25.39
C ALA A 379 7.39 -27.24 -24.06
N ASN A 380 6.61 -27.15 -22.95
CA ASN A 380 7.17 -26.85 -21.64
C ASN A 380 8.04 -27.97 -21.06
N ALA A 381 8.13 -29.14 -21.71
CA ALA A 381 9.13 -30.14 -21.31
C ALA A 381 10.55 -29.55 -21.33
N SER A 382 10.83 -28.74 -22.37
CA SER A 382 12.03 -27.99 -22.73
C SER A 382 12.22 -26.55 -22.24
N TYR A 383 13.36 -26.16 -21.68
CA TYR A 383 13.92 -24.80 -21.90
C TYR A 383 15.44 -24.84 -22.08
N GLN A 384 15.91 -24.38 -23.25
CA GLN A 384 17.32 -24.35 -23.66
C GLN A 384 18.04 -25.69 -23.43
N GLY A 385 17.37 -26.79 -23.78
CA GLY A 385 17.89 -28.16 -23.63
C GLY A 385 17.87 -28.71 -22.20
N THR A 386 17.31 -27.99 -21.24
CA THR A 386 17.13 -28.43 -19.85
C THR A 386 15.66 -28.76 -19.59
N SER A 387 15.40 -29.75 -18.73
CA SER A 387 14.03 -30.08 -18.28
C SER A 387 13.41 -28.89 -17.55
N LEU A 388 12.21 -28.48 -17.95
CA LEU A 388 11.45 -27.40 -17.32
C LEU A 388 10.16 -27.90 -16.66
N GLY A 389 9.25 -28.47 -17.44
CA GLY A 389 7.91 -28.91 -17.03
C GLY A 389 6.86 -27.80 -17.01
N ASN A 390 5.59 -28.20 -17.04
CA ASN A 390 4.45 -27.29 -16.85
C ASN A 390 4.42 -26.70 -15.44
N LEU A 391 3.78 -25.55 -15.28
CA LEU A 391 3.55 -24.93 -13.98
C LEU A 391 2.57 -25.76 -13.13
N TYR A 392 2.88 -25.95 -11.85
CA TYR A 392 2.04 -26.61 -10.85
C TYR A 392 2.25 -25.98 -9.47
N ALA A 393 1.37 -26.28 -8.52
CA ALA A 393 1.52 -25.81 -7.13
C ALA A 393 2.81 -26.38 -6.51
N GLY A 394 3.73 -25.51 -6.11
CA GLY A 394 5.09 -25.83 -5.67
C GLY A 394 6.16 -25.61 -6.73
N SER A 395 5.81 -25.14 -7.94
CA SER A 395 6.79 -24.69 -8.94
C SER A 395 7.67 -23.57 -8.37
N SER A 396 8.96 -23.58 -8.68
CA SER A 396 9.87 -22.52 -8.19
C SER A 396 9.72 -21.23 -9.00
N ALA A 397 10.10 -20.10 -8.39
CA ALA A 397 10.25 -18.82 -9.10
C ALA A 397 11.12 -18.95 -10.38
N THR A 398 12.19 -19.75 -10.33
CA THR A 398 13.01 -20.04 -11.52
C THR A 398 12.24 -20.75 -12.63
N GLN A 399 11.33 -21.68 -12.28
CA GLN A 399 10.49 -22.33 -13.29
C GLN A 399 9.53 -21.33 -13.93
N MET A 400 8.92 -20.43 -13.14
CA MET A 400 8.06 -19.36 -13.65
C MET A 400 8.83 -18.42 -14.58
N GLU A 401 9.98 -17.89 -14.16
CA GLU A 401 10.81 -17.00 -14.98
C GLU A 401 11.26 -17.66 -16.29
N ASN A 402 11.57 -18.96 -16.28
CA ASN A 402 11.90 -19.69 -17.51
C ASN A 402 10.68 -19.87 -18.44
N LEU A 403 9.48 -20.09 -17.90
CA LEU A 403 8.23 -20.14 -18.69
C LEU A 403 7.89 -18.77 -19.30
N ILE A 404 8.04 -17.69 -18.53
CA ILE A 404 7.91 -16.30 -19.03
C ILE A 404 8.95 -16.06 -20.14
N SER A 405 10.20 -16.45 -19.89
CA SER A 405 11.29 -16.28 -20.84
C SER A 405 11.03 -17.03 -22.16
N LYS A 406 10.53 -18.27 -22.08
CA LYS A 406 10.12 -19.07 -23.23
C LYS A 406 8.99 -18.41 -24.03
N TRP A 407 7.86 -18.11 -23.38
CA TRP A 407 6.63 -17.76 -24.08
C TRP A 407 6.48 -16.28 -24.38
N PHE A 408 6.83 -15.41 -23.44
CA PHE A 408 6.74 -13.97 -23.64
C PHE A 408 8.02 -13.36 -24.18
N LEU A 409 9.20 -13.85 -23.80
CA LEU A 409 10.48 -13.22 -24.20
C LEU A 409 11.16 -13.92 -25.38
N GLY A 410 10.66 -15.09 -25.81
CA GLY A 410 11.16 -15.80 -26.99
C GLY A 410 12.63 -16.21 -26.92
N SER A 411 13.13 -16.47 -25.70
CA SER A 411 14.53 -16.82 -25.45
C SER A 411 14.80 -18.33 -25.48
N ASP A 412 13.75 -19.15 -25.64
CA ASP A 412 13.90 -20.59 -25.88
C ASP A 412 14.25 -20.88 -27.34
N ARG A 413 15.47 -20.49 -27.68
CA ARG A 413 15.95 -20.49 -29.06
C ARG A 413 16.10 -21.93 -29.58
N PRO A 414 15.70 -22.20 -30.83
CA PRO A 414 15.91 -23.51 -31.45
C PRO A 414 17.37 -23.94 -31.45
N ILE A 415 17.60 -25.24 -31.49
CA ILE A 415 18.93 -25.77 -31.81
C ILE A 415 19.32 -25.28 -33.21
N ALA A 416 20.36 -24.45 -33.25
CA ALA A 416 20.87 -23.84 -34.47
C ALA A 416 21.79 -24.83 -35.20
N SER A 417 21.22 -25.82 -35.87
CA SER A 417 21.97 -26.79 -36.70
C SER A 417 21.20 -27.17 -37.95
N ASP A 418 21.94 -27.47 -39.02
CA ASP A 418 21.43 -28.08 -40.27
C ASP A 418 21.68 -29.61 -40.32
N GLY A 419 21.99 -30.21 -39.17
CA GLY A 419 22.36 -31.62 -39.03
C GLY A 419 23.84 -31.93 -39.31
N ALA A 420 24.58 -31.04 -39.97
CA ALA A 420 26.01 -31.19 -40.25
C ALA A 420 26.88 -30.18 -39.47
N THR A 421 26.40 -28.96 -39.34
CA THR A 421 27.07 -27.81 -38.73
C THR A 421 26.21 -27.26 -37.61
N THR A 422 26.85 -26.88 -36.50
CA THR A 422 26.21 -26.11 -35.42
C THR A 422 26.61 -24.65 -35.52
N TYR A 423 25.63 -23.77 -35.40
CA TYR A 423 25.77 -22.33 -35.55
C TYR A 423 25.65 -21.62 -34.20
N THR A 424 26.04 -20.34 -34.17
CA THR A 424 25.96 -19.52 -32.95
C THR A 424 24.96 -18.39 -33.12
N TYR A 425 24.18 -18.12 -32.07
CA TYR A 425 23.23 -17.02 -32.06
C TYR A 425 23.92 -15.68 -31.84
N ARG A 426 23.57 -14.68 -32.66
CA ARG A 426 23.96 -13.27 -32.49
C ARG A 426 22.74 -12.38 -32.71
N LEU A 427 22.73 -11.22 -32.04
CA LEU A 427 21.67 -10.23 -32.19
C LEU A 427 21.67 -9.69 -33.63
N ALA A 428 20.52 -9.71 -34.30
CA ALA A 428 20.39 -9.11 -35.63
C ALA A 428 20.03 -7.61 -35.54
N SER A 429 20.70 -6.79 -36.35
CA SER A 429 20.52 -5.33 -36.42
C SER A 429 19.43 -4.89 -37.39
N GLY A 430 18.96 -5.78 -38.27
CA GLY A 430 17.95 -5.50 -39.30
C GLY A 430 16.58 -5.07 -38.76
N SER A 431 15.63 -4.78 -39.65
CA SER A 431 14.23 -4.48 -39.27
C SER A 431 13.31 -5.61 -39.70
N LEU A 432 12.15 -5.74 -39.06
CA LEU A 432 11.18 -6.80 -39.39
C LEU A 432 10.81 -6.77 -40.89
N PHE A 433 10.37 -5.61 -41.38
CA PHE A 433 10.06 -5.36 -42.79
C PHE A 433 10.95 -4.25 -43.34
N GLN A 434 11.41 -4.40 -44.58
CA GLN A 434 12.25 -3.43 -45.31
C GLN A 434 11.78 -3.36 -46.76
N ASN A 435 11.44 -2.17 -47.27
CA ASN A 435 10.96 -1.98 -48.65
C ASN A 435 9.64 -2.72 -49.01
N GLY A 436 8.90 -3.18 -48.00
CA GLY A 436 7.61 -3.85 -48.16
C GLY A 436 7.78 -5.36 -48.37
N ILE A 437 6.74 -6.11 -48.01
CA ILE A 437 6.77 -7.58 -48.05
C ILE A 437 6.63 -8.07 -49.49
N SER A 438 7.57 -8.90 -49.92
CA SER A 438 7.62 -9.51 -51.25
C SER A 438 7.97 -10.99 -51.14
N TYR A 439 7.42 -11.81 -52.05
CA TYR A 439 7.87 -13.21 -52.18
C TYR A 439 9.34 -13.32 -52.57
N GLN A 440 9.91 -12.25 -53.13
CA GLN A 440 11.32 -12.17 -53.49
C GLN A 440 12.24 -12.05 -52.28
N ASP A 441 11.68 -11.75 -51.10
CA ASP A 441 12.40 -11.72 -49.82
C ASP A 441 12.66 -13.14 -49.29
N VAL A 442 12.10 -14.17 -49.94
CA VAL A 442 12.34 -15.56 -49.58
C VAL A 442 13.60 -16.08 -50.27
N SER A 443 14.56 -16.53 -49.48
CA SER A 443 15.74 -17.28 -49.95
C SER A 443 16.11 -18.30 -48.91
N GLN A 444 15.92 -19.57 -49.27
CA GLN A 444 16.16 -20.71 -48.40
C GLN A 444 17.64 -20.90 -48.08
N GLY A 445 17.88 -21.39 -46.86
CA GLY A 445 19.21 -21.59 -46.31
C GLY A 445 19.77 -22.99 -46.44
N ALA A 446 20.47 -23.40 -45.38
CA ALA A 446 21.12 -24.70 -45.23
C ALA A 446 20.16 -25.83 -44.82
N VAL A 447 18.89 -25.53 -44.51
CA VAL A 447 17.89 -26.50 -44.05
C VAL A 447 16.93 -26.84 -45.18
N GLY A 448 16.45 -28.09 -45.19
CA GLY A 448 15.54 -28.64 -46.20
C GLY A 448 14.06 -28.30 -45.97
N ASP A 449 13.74 -27.10 -45.53
CA ASP A 449 12.39 -26.63 -45.18
C ASP A 449 11.68 -25.91 -46.35
N CYS A 450 11.96 -26.32 -47.59
CA CYS A 450 11.48 -25.66 -48.81
C CYS A 450 9.96 -25.42 -48.83
N TYR A 451 9.18 -26.32 -48.23
CA TYR A 451 7.72 -26.23 -48.13
C TYR A 451 7.24 -25.05 -47.26
N LEU A 452 7.99 -24.69 -46.22
CA LEU A 452 7.72 -23.54 -45.37
C LEU A 452 8.03 -22.25 -46.14
N LEU A 453 9.21 -22.19 -46.76
CA LEU A 453 9.63 -21.02 -47.55
C LEU A 453 8.71 -20.80 -48.75
N ALA A 454 8.29 -21.86 -49.44
CA ALA A 454 7.28 -21.78 -50.49
C ALA A 454 5.92 -21.30 -49.94
N GLY A 455 5.51 -21.75 -48.75
CA GLY A 455 4.33 -21.26 -48.04
C GLY A 455 4.35 -19.75 -47.78
N LEU A 456 5.47 -19.26 -47.24
CA LEU A 456 5.70 -17.84 -46.98
C LEU A 456 5.74 -17.03 -48.29
N ALA A 457 6.46 -17.52 -49.32
CA ALA A 457 6.57 -16.86 -50.62
C ALA A 457 5.21 -16.78 -51.34
N ALA A 458 4.45 -17.88 -51.39
CA ALA A 458 3.12 -17.90 -52.01
C ALA A 458 2.18 -16.93 -51.30
N THR A 459 2.20 -16.92 -49.97
CA THR A 459 1.37 -16.00 -49.18
C THR A 459 1.79 -14.55 -49.41
N ALA A 460 3.08 -14.23 -49.37
CA ALA A 460 3.59 -12.88 -49.65
C ALA A 460 3.23 -12.41 -51.07
N PHE A 461 3.27 -13.30 -52.06
CA PHE A 461 2.89 -13.01 -53.44
C PHE A 461 1.40 -12.65 -53.59
N ARG A 462 0.51 -13.36 -52.88
CA ARG A 462 -0.95 -13.15 -53.00
C ARG A 462 -1.53 -12.17 -51.99
N SER A 463 -0.95 -12.09 -50.81
CA SER A 463 -1.44 -11.30 -49.68
C SER A 463 -0.30 -10.95 -48.72
N SER A 464 0.46 -9.90 -49.06
CA SER A 464 1.46 -9.31 -48.17
C SER A 464 0.86 -8.91 -46.80
N SER A 465 -0.41 -8.50 -46.75
CA SER A 465 -1.10 -8.18 -45.49
C SER A 465 -1.27 -9.39 -44.57
N THR A 466 -1.40 -10.61 -45.11
CA THR A 466 -1.46 -11.84 -44.30
C THR A 466 -0.13 -12.09 -43.60
N ILE A 467 1.00 -11.85 -44.28
CA ILE A 467 2.34 -11.89 -43.67
C ILE A 467 2.51 -10.74 -42.68
N GLN A 468 2.08 -9.52 -43.03
CA GLN A 468 2.19 -8.38 -42.11
C GLN A 468 1.45 -8.64 -40.79
N ASN A 469 0.21 -9.13 -40.87
CA ASN A 469 -0.63 -9.46 -39.72
C ASN A 469 -0.23 -10.77 -39.02
N MET A 470 0.78 -11.48 -39.53
CA MET A 470 1.37 -12.65 -38.86
C MET A 470 2.25 -12.25 -37.68
N PHE A 471 2.79 -11.03 -37.70
CA PHE A 471 3.73 -10.53 -36.71
C PHE A 471 3.12 -9.45 -35.84
N ILE A 472 3.47 -9.50 -34.55
CA ILE A 472 3.28 -8.43 -33.57
C ILE A 472 4.68 -8.03 -33.11
N ASP A 473 5.04 -6.77 -33.29
CA ASP A 473 6.25 -6.20 -32.69
C ASP A 473 5.93 -5.81 -31.24
N ASN A 474 6.61 -6.45 -30.29
CA ASN A 474 6.37 -6.24 -28.87
C ASN A 474 7.08 -4.99 -28.32
N GLY A 475 7.91 -4.31 -29.12
CA GLY A 475 8.63 -3.09 -28.73
C GLY A 475 9.86 -3.33 -27.85
N ASP A 476 10.24 -4.58 -27.60
CA ASP A 476 11.34 -4.99 -26.71
C ASP A 476 12.38 -5.89 -27.42
N ASN A 477 12.49 -5.77 -28.74
CA ASN A 477 13.28 -6.66 -29.62
C ASN A 477 12.80 -8.12 -29.66
N THR A 478 11.55 -8.37 -29.28
CA THR A 478 10.87 -9.64 -29.51
C THR A 478 9.69 -9.46 -30.45
N TYR A 479 9.35 -10.55 -31.16
CA TYR A 479 8.24 -10.58 -32.10
C TYR A 479 7.36 -11.77 -31.80
N THR A 480 6.06 -11.54 -31.63
CA THR A 480 5.07 -12.62 -31.50
C THR A 480 4.56 -12.99 -32.89
N VAL A 481 4.62 -14.27 -33.23
CA VAL A 481 4.31 -14.81 -34.55
C VAL A 481 3.12 -15.75 -34.46
N ARG A 482 2.13 -15.54 -35.33
CA ARG A 482 0.85 -16.23 -35.33
C ARG A 482 0.81 -17.33 -36.39
N PHE A 483 0.31 -18.50 -36.02
CA PHE A 483 0.01 -19.61 -36.94
C PHE A 483 -1.41 -20.11 -36.72
N PHE A 484 -2.00 -20.75 -37.72
CA PHE A 484 -3.33 -21.36 -37.63
C PHE A 484 -3.22 -22.87 -37.47
N LYS A 485 -4.05 -23.44 -36.60
CA LYS A 485 -4.32 -24.88 -36.57
C LYS A 485 -5.37 -25.23 -37.62
N SER A 486 -5.55 -26.50 -37.89
CA SER A 486 -6.48 -27.00 -38.92
C SER A 486 -7.96 -26.72 -38.62
N ASP A 487 -8.31 -26.33 -37.39
CA ASP A 487 -9.65 -25.87 -37.02
C ASP A 487 -9.82 -24.34 -37.15
N GLY A 488 -8.81 -23.65 -37.71
CA GLY A 488 -8.77 -22.20 -37.83
C GLY A 488 -8.41 -21.46 -36.54
N THR A 489 -8.12 -22.17 -35.44
CA THR A 489 -7.68 -21.52 -34.20
C THR A 489 -6.27 -20.95 -34.35
N LYS A 490 -6.04 -19.75 -33.80
CA LYS A 490 -4.72 -19.12 -33.82
C LYS A 490 -3.88 -19.65 -32.66
N ASP A 491 -2.64 -19.99 -32.96
CA ASP A 491 -1.58 -20.23 -31.99
C ASP A 491 -0.48 -19.18 -32.17
N TYR A 492 0.29 -18.95 -31.11
CA TYR A 492 1.29 -17.89 -31.04
C TYR A 492 2.58 -18.41 -30.41
N VAL A 493 3.69 -17.88 -30.91
CA VAL A 493 5.03 -18.10 -30.36
C VAL A 493 5.80 -16.78 -30.40
N THR A 494 6.55 -16.48 -29.35
CA THR A 494 7.42 -15.30 -29.34
C THR A 494 8.84 -15.70 -29.69
N VAL A 495 9.51 -14.89 -30.50
CA VAL A 495 10.93 -15.04 -30.84
C VAL A 495 11.69 -13.77 -30.51
N ASP A 496 12.87 -13.89 -29.91
CA ASP A 496 13.80 -12.77 -29.81
C ASP A 496 14.53 -12.52 -31.15
N LYS A 497 15.24 -11.38 -31.23
CA LYS A 497 15.99 -10.97 -32.43
C LYS A 497 17.38 -11.63 -32.57
N TYR A 498 17.71 -12.63 -31.77
CA TYR A 498 18.94 -13.39 -31.96
C TYR A 498 18.72 -14.44 -33.03
N LEU A 499 19.55 -14.40 -34.08
CA LEU A 499 19.50 -15.34 -35.18
C LEU A 499 20.80 -16.14 -35.28
N PRO A 500 20.76 -17.39 -35.78
CA PRO A 500 21.95 -18.17 -36.06
C PRO A 500 22.86 -17.47 -37.07
N THR A 501 24.16 -17.60 -36.88
CA THR A 501 25.17 -17.02 -37.76
C THR A 501 26.27 -18.01 -38.10
N LEU A 502 26.76 -17.92 -39.32
CA LEU A 502 28.00 -18.57 -39.74
C LEU A 502 29.17 -18.07 -38.87
N PRO A 503 30.09 -18.97 -38.44
CA PRO A 503 31.24 -18.59 -37.64
C PRO A 503 32.14 -17.60 -38.39
N ASP A 504 32.81 -16.73 -37.64
CA ASP A 504 33.80 -15.82 -38.22
C ASP A 504 35.02 -16.61 -38.69
N ILE A 505 35.27 -16.60 -40.00
CA ILE A 505 36.47 -17.19 -40.60
C ILE A 505 37.46 -16.06 -40.91
N ASN A 506 38.55 -15.99 -40.13
CA ASN A 506 39.75 -15.14 -40.26
C ASN A 506 39.66 -13.90 -41.18
N SER A 507 39.35 -12.75 -40.56
CA SER A 507 39.73 -11.33 -40.80
C SER A 507 39.94 -10.74 -42.22
N ASN A 508 39.95 -11.45 -43.35
CA ASN A 508 40.26 -10.83 -44.64
C ASN A 508 39.41 -11.29 -45.84
N TYR A 509 38.50 -12.25 -45.70
CA TYR A 509 37.52 -12.57 -46.75
C TYR A 509 36.15 -12.93 -46.14
N VAL A 510 35.12 -12.30 -46.68
CA VAL A 510 33.75 -12.15 -46.17
C VAL A 510 33.01 -13.50 -46.07
N SER A 511 32.53 -13.89 -44.88
CA SER A 511 31.49 -14.95 -44.70
C SER A 511 30.99 -15.11 -43.26
N GLY A 512 31.74 -14.68 -42.23
CA GLY A 512 31.28 -14.71 -40.84
C GLY A 512 30.06 -13.83 -40.58
N GLY A 513 29.15 -14.23 -39.69
CA GLY A 513 27.99 -13.41 -39.33
C GLY A 513 26.82 -13.42 -40.34
N ASN A 514 26.94 -14.14 -41.46
CA ASN A 514 25.81 -14.38 -42.38
C ASN A 514 24.80 -15.34 -41.75
N LEU A 515 23.52 -15.13 -42.05
CA LEU A 515 22.45 -16.04 -41.64
C LEU A 515 22.54 -17.35 -42.45
N PRO A 516 22.65 -18.53 -41.82
CA PRO A 516 22.81 -19.80 -42.52
C PRO A 516 21.48 -20.37 -43.05
N PHE A 517 20.35 -20.02 -42.41
CA PHE A 517 19.00 -20.48 -42.73
C PHE A 517 18.32 -19.49 -43.69
N ALA A 518 17.07 -19.07 -43.50
CA ALA A 518 16.46 -18.05 -44.35
C ALA A 518 17.35 -16.79 -44.46
N LYS A 519 17.73 -16.44 -45.69
CA LYS A 519 18.96 -15.67 -45.99
C LYS A 519 18.79 -14.18 -46.31
N ILE A 520 17.58 -13.65 -46.42
CA ILE A 520 17.44 -12.33 -47.05
C ILE A 520 17.82 -11.20 -46.11
N GLY A 521 18.76 -10.37 -46.60
CA GLY A 521 19.33 -9.22 -45.90
C GLY A 521 20.82 -9.33 -45.55
N GLY A 522 21.45 -10.50 -45.73
CA GLY A 522 22.87 -10.68 -45.49
C GLY A 522 23.22 -10.76 -43.99
N ARG A 523 24.40 -10.28 -43.60
CA ARG A 523 24.97 -10.43 -42.26
C ARG A 523 24.05 -9.91 -41.13
N HIS A 524 24.09 -10.56 -39.97
CA HIS A 524 23.37 -10.15 -38.75
C HIS A 524 23.60 -8.68 -38.34
N ASP A 525 24.77 -8.10 -38.64
CA ASP A 525 25.17 -6.75 -38.25
C ASP A 525 24.71 -5.66 -39.24
N ASN A 526 24.02 -6.02 -40.32
CA ASN A 526 23.53 -5.08 -41.32
C ASN A 526 22.12 -4.56 -40.98
N TYR A 527 21.98 -3.23 -40.85
CA TYR A 527 20.70 -2.57 -40.55
C TYR A 527 19.68 -2.65 -41.69
N ASN A 528 20.16 -2.85 -42.92
CA ASN A 528 19.29 -3.01 -44.10
C ASN A 528 18.80 -4.46 -44.27
N THR A 529 19.16 -5.37 -43.36
CA THR A 529 18.64 -6.74 -43.37
C THR A 529 17.16 -6.74 -43.05
N GLU A 530 16.37 -7.41 -43.88
CA GLU A 530 14.96 -7.67 -43.63
C GLU A 530 14.80 -8.98 -42.87
N LEU A 531 14.05 -8.99 -41.77
CA LEU A 531 14.08 -10.12 -40.83
C LEU A 531 12.85 -11.02 -40.87
N TRP A 532 11.76 -10.62 -41.53
CA TRP A 532 10.49 -11.35 -41.42
C TRP A 532 10.58 -12.82 -41.82
N VAL A 533 11.33 -13.18 -42.87
CA VAL A 533 11.47 -14.59 -43.28
C VAL A 533 12.25 -15.38 -42.23
N ALA A 534 13.38 -14.85 -41.76
CA ALA A 534 14.21 -15.51 -40.75
C ALA A 534 13.50 -15.64 -39.39
N LEU A 535 12.69 -14.65 -39.02
CA LEU A 535 11.90 -14.69 -37.79
C LEU A 535 10.68 -15.63 -37.91
N ALA A 536 10.03 -15.71 -39.09
CA ALA A 536 8.99 -16.71 -39.35
C ALA A 536 9.54 -18.13 -39.28
N GLU A 537 10.68 -18.38 -39.91
CA GLU A 537 11.37 -19.68 -39.91
C GLU A 537 11.78 -20.07 -38.48
N LYS A 538 12.38 -19.15 -37.72
CA LYS A 538 12.71 -19.35 -36.30
C LYS A 538 11.46 -19.67 -35.47
N ALA A 539 10.39 -18.91 -35.66
CA ALA A 539 9.14 -19.09 -34.93
C ALA A 539 8.53 -20.47 -35.22
N TYR A 540 8.54 -20.90 -36.48
CA TYR A 540 8.05 -22.20 -36.88
C TYR A 540 8.90 -23.34 -36.28
N ALA A 541 10.22 -23.19 -36.22
CA ALA A 541 11.12 -24.12 -35.53
C ALA A 541 10.84 -24.20 -34.00
N GLN A 542 10.54 -23.07 -33.34
CA GLN A 542 10.14 -23.07 -31.92
C GLN A 542 8.77 -23.71 -31.71
N LEU A 543 7.80 -23.40 -32.59
CA LEU A 543 6.44 -23.93 -32.53
C LEU A 543 6.39 -25.45 -32.74
N ASN A 544 7.39 -26.02 -33.43
CA ASN A 544 7.49 -27.46 -33.65
C ASN A 544 7.37 -28.25 -32.35
N GLU A 545 8.00 -27.78 -31.27
CA GLU A 545 7.96 -28.44 -29.96
C GLU A 545 6.54 -28.52 -29.36
N SER A 546 5.59 -27.69 -29.81
CA SER A 546 4.16 -27.78 -29.42
C SER A 546 3.41 -28.94 -30.11
N GLY A 547 4.05 -29.64 -31.05
CA GLY A 547 3.64 -30.99 -31.47
C GLY A 547 2.52 -31.08 -32.50
N TRP A 548 2.02 -29.96 -33.03
CA TRP A 548 0.83 -29.96 -33.89
C TRP A 548 1.10 -29.59 -35.35
N ILE A 549 2.33 -29.15 -35.68
CA ILE A 549 2.67 -28.71 -37.04
C ILE A 549 3.04 -29.87 -37.99
N GLY A 550 3.00 -31.12 -37.52
CA GLY A 550 3.21 -32.32 -38.34
C GLY A 550 4.69 -32.65 -38.63
N GLN A 551 5.60 -32.28 -37.73
CA GLN A 551 7.04 -32.46 -37.86
C GLN A 551 7.59 -33.34 -36.72
N ASP A 552 8.90 -33.28 -36.44
CA ASP A 552 9.56 -34.17 -35.47
C ASP A 552 9.39 -33.76 -33.99
N ASN A 553 8.69 -32.66 -33.74
CA ASN A 553 8.40 -32.09 -32.42
C ASN A 553 9.65 -31.62 -31.64
N THR A 554 10.76 -31.32 -32.31
CA THR A 554 11.96 -30.75 -31.68
C THR A 554 12.02 -29.24 -31.85
N ASN A 555 12.44 -28.51 -30.81
CA ASN A 555 12.79 -27.10 -30.93
C ASN A 555 14.14 -26.95 -31.66
N SER A 556 14.15 -27.17 -32.98
CA SER A 556 15.36 -27.13 -33.80
C SER A 556 15.06 -26.74 -35.25
N TYR A 557 16.03 -26.09 -35.91
CA TYR A 557 15.91 -25.80 -37.35
C TYR A 557 15.90 -27.08 -38.19
N GLN A 558 16.70 -28.08 -37.82
CA GLN A 558 16.69 -29.36 -38.52
C GLN A 558 15.35 -30.10 -38.36
N GLY A 559 14.65 -29.88 -37.25
CA GLY A 559 13.36 -30.53 -36.96
C GLY A 559 12.21 -30.11 -37.86
N ILE A 560 12.38 -29.01 -38.61
CA ILE A 560 11.42 -28.56 -39.63
C ILE A 560 11.86 -28.92 -41.05
N ALA A 561 12.93 -29.71 -41.23
CA ALA A 561 13.39 -30.15 -42.54
C ALA A 561 12.48 -31.24 -43.13
N GLY A 562 12.06 -31.05 -44.38
CA GLY A 562 11.11 -31.93 -45.06
C GLY A 562 9.67 -31.66 -44.66
N GLY A 563 8.75 -31.64 -45.63
CA GLY A 563 7.34 -31.34 -45.39
C GLY A 563 6.60 -31.01 -46.68
N SER A 564 5.34 -30.61 -46.57
CA SER A 564 4.49 -30.24 -47.71
C SER A 564 3.85 -28.87 -47.50
N SER A 565 3.77 -28.09 -48.58
CA SER A 565 3.20 -26.74 -48.55
C SER A 565 1.69 -26.74 -48.31
N VAL A 566 1.02 -27.89 -48.43
CA VAL A 566 -0.40 -28.04 -48.08
C VAL A 566 -0.67 -27.65 -46.63
N TYR A 567 0.25 -27.98 -45.70
CA TYR A 567 0.12 -27.63 -44.29
C TYR A 567 0.50 -26.17 -44.05
N THR A 568 1.59 -25.69 -44.66
CA THR A 568 2.07 -24.32 -44.38
C THR A 568 1.17 -23.26 -45.02
N PHE A 569 0.50 -23.55 -46.13
CA PHE A 569 -0.56 -22.68 -46.66
C PHE A 569 -1.67 -22.46 -45.63
N GLU A 570 -2.16 -23.53 -45.01
CA GLU A 570 -3.18 -23.44 -43.96
C GLU A 570 -2.63 -22.73 -42.72
N GLN A 571 -1.47 -23.15 -42.22
CA GLN A 571 -0.87 -22.63 -40.99
C GLN A 571 -0.47 -21.15 -41.10
N ILE A 572 -0.08 -20.66 -42.27
CA ILE A 572 0.32 -19.27 -42.48
C ILE A 572 -0.91 -18.40 -42.82
N SER A 573 -1.79 -18.87 -43.71
CA SER A 573 -2.88 -18.05 -44.26
C SER A 573 -4.24 -18.24 -43.61
N GLY A 574 -4.44 -19.34 -42.88
CA GLY A 574 -5.73 -19.73 -42.28
C GLY A 574 -6.77 -20.16 -43.33
N ARG A 575 -6.36 -20.43 -44.56
CA ARG A 575 -7.23 -20.89 -45.64
C ARG A 575 -7.15 -22.39 -45.77
N ASP A 576 -8.28 -23.03 -45.99
CA ASP A 576 -8.37 -24.45 -46.35
C ASP A 576 -7.51 -24.76 -47.57
N THR A 577 -6.94 -25.96 -47.60
CA THR A 577 -6.00 -26.39 -48.63
C THR A 577 -6.39 -27.72 -49.24
N SER A 578 -5.93 -27.95 -50.46
CA SER A 578 -6.06 -29.22 -51.16
C SER A 578 -4.79 -29.50 -51.95
N PHE A 579 -4.61 -30.76 -52.31
CA PHE A 579 -3.47 -31.22 -53.09
C PHE A 579 -3.91 -32.33 -54.04
N GLY A 580 -3.11 -32.57 -55.07
CA GLY A 580 -3.34 -33.68 -55.99
C GLY A 580 -2.32 -33.70 -57.11
N SER A 581 -2.58 -34.47 -58.16
CA SER A 581 -1.76 -34.43 -59.38
C SER A 581 -2.00 -33.12 -60.16
N PRO A 582 -0.95 -32.53 -60.77
CA PRO A 582 -1.10 -31.31 -61.57
C PRO A 582 -2.23 -31.43 -62.61
N ASP A 583 -3.18 -30.51 -62.54
CA ASP A 583 -4.26 -30.36 -63.51
C ASP A 583 -4.23 -28.94 -64.11
N PHE A 584 -4.13 -28.87 -65.44
CA PHE A 584 -3.95 -27.59 -66.14
C PHE A 584 -5.10 -26.62 -65.88
N THR A 585 -6.34 -27.11 -65.99
CA THR A 585 -7.53 -26.26 -65.87
C THR A 585 -7.69 -25.80 -64.43
N LEU A 586 -7.53 -26.69 -63.46
CA LEU A 586 -7.62 -26.33 -62.04
C LEU A 586 -6.49 -25.38 -61.63
N MET A 587 -5.26 -25.59 -62.08
CA MET A 587 -4.13 -24.70 -61.78
C MET A 587 -4.34 -23.28 -62.35
N VAL A 588 -4.83 -23.17 -63.59
CA VAL A 588 -5.14 -21.86 -64.19
C VAL A 588 -6.28 -21.18 -63.44
N ASN A 589 -7.32 -21.93 -63.07
CA ASN A 589 -8.43 -21.40 -62.28
C ASN A 589 -7.96 -20.92 -60.90
N ALA A 590 -7.13 -21.70 -60.22
CA ALA A 590 -6.55 -21.36 -58.93
C ALA A 590 -5.68 -20.09 -59.01
N TYR A 591 -4.83 -20.01 -60.03
CA TYR A 591 -4.02 -18.83 -60.28
C TYR A 591 -4.88 -17.57 -60.49
N ASN A 592 -5.93 -17.66 -61.31
CA ASN A 592 -6.83 -16.53 -61.59
C ASN A 592 -7.70 -16.15 -60.38
N ALA A 593 -8.01 -17.11 -59.51
CA ALA A 593 -8.74 -16.88 -58.27
C ALA A 593 -7.86 -16.34 -57.13
N SER A 594 -6.60 -15.97 -57.41
CA SER A 594 -5.63 -15.53 -56.40
C SER A 594 -5.45 -16.53 -55.25
N GLN A 595 -5.58 -17.81 -55.54
CA GLN A 595 -5.24 -18.87 -54.60
C GLN A 595 -3.71 -18.95 -54.45
N LEU A 596 -3.26 -19.44 -53.30
CA LEU A 596 -1.88 -19.85 -53.11
C LEU A 596 -1.70 -21.13 -53.92
N VAL A 597 -0.61 -21.25 -54.67
CA VAL A 597 -0.35 -22.42 -55.51
C VAL A 597 1.13 -22.75 -55.43
N ALA A 598 1.44 -23.98 -55.05
CA ALA A 598 2.76 -24.59 -55.11
C ALA A 598 2.73 -25.88 -55.93
N VAL A 599 3.89 -26.31 -56.40
CA VAL A 599 4.10 -27.58 -57.08
C VAL A 599 5.34 -28.27 -56.52
N SER A 600 5.21 -29.58 -56.31
CA SER A 600 6.28 -30.45 -55.83
C SER A 600 6.95 -31.14 -57.01
N SER A 601 8.27 -31.01 -57.09
CA SER A 601 9.06 -31.70 -58.12
C SER A 601 9.27 -33.17 -57.77
N LYS A 602 9.38 -33.99 -58.81
CA LYS A 602 9.69 -35.42 -58.69
C LYS A 602 11.05 -35.65 -58.06
N GLY A 603 11.32 -36.92 -57.72
CA GLY A 603 12.59 -37.35 -57.15
C GLY A 603 13.80 -37.26 -58.09
N ASP A 604 14.95 -37.66 -57.57
CA ASP A 604 16.23 -37.58 -58.26
C ASP A 604 16.21 -38.32 -59.61
N GLY A 605 16.76 -37.68 -60.64
CA GLY A 605 16.82 -38.23 -61.99
C GLY A 605 15.49 -38.20 -62.76
N GLN A 606 14.41 -37.66 -62.17
CA GLN A 606 13.08 -37.58 -62.79
C GLN A 606 12.68 -36.15 -63.18
N VAL A 607 13.59 -35.19 -63.04
CA VAL A 607 13.35 -33.76 -63.27
C VAL A 607 14.31 -33.21 -64.33
N ALA A 608 13.93 -32.10 -64.99
CA ALA A 608 14.82 -31.39 -65.90
C ALA A 608 16.05 -30.80 -65.18
N ALA A 609 17.14 -30.56 -65.91
CA ALA A 609 18.42 -30.12 -65.33
C ALA A 609 18.33 -28.77 -64.57
N ASN A 610 17.40 -27.90 -64.93
CA ASN A 610 17.15 -26.62 -64.26
C ASN A 610 16.15 -26.72 -63.08
N ILE A 611 15.66 -27.91 -62.75
CA ILE A 611 14.73 -28.17 -61.65
C ILE A 611 15.48 -28.90 -60.53
N VAL A 612 15.20 -28.50 -59.29
CA VAL A 612 15.65 -29.19 -58.07
C VAL A 612 14.70 -30.36 -57.84
N SER A 613 15.20 -31.56 -57.57
CA SER A 613 14.37 -32.73 -57.22
C SER A 613 13.90 -32.68 -55.77
N ASN A 614 12.77 -33.33 -55.46
CA ASN A 614 12.16 -33.36 -54.12
C ASN A 614 12.00 -31.95 -53.51
N HIS A 615 11.53 -30.98 -54.30
CA HIS A 615 11.57 -29.57 -53.96
C HIS A 615 10.29 -28.83 -54.32
N GLN A 616 9.94 -27.86 -53.48
CA GLN A 616 8.73 -27.05 -53.62
C GLN A 616 8.97 -25.80 -54.46
N TYR A 617 8.05 -25.47 -55.35
CA TYR A 617 8.08 -24.27 -56.18
C TYR A 617 6.75 -23.52 -56.11
N VAL A 618 6.79 -22.18 -56.15
CA VAL A 618 5.59 -21.34 -56.08
C VAL A 618 5.17 -20.86 -57.45
N LEU A 619 3.89 -21.03 -57.81
CA LEU A 619 3.35 -20.46 -59.05
C LEU A 619 3.15 -18.94 -58.92
N THR A 620 3.96 -18.18 -59.65
CA THR A 620 3.97 -16.70 -59.58
C THR A 620 3.44 -16.03 -60.83
N ASN A 621 3.30 -16.75 -61.94
CA ASN A 621 2.66 -16.21 -63.14
C ASN A 621 2.08 -17.29 -64.04
N TYR A 622 1.05 -16.94 -64.80
CA TYR A 622 0.56 -17.73 -65.93
C TYR A 622 0.32 -16.82 -67.13
N ASN A 623 0.99 -17.11 -68.25
CA ASN A 623 0.82 -16.37 -69.49
C ASN A 623 -0.15 -17.12 -70.41
N SER A 624 -1.37 -16.61 -70.54
CA SER A 624 -2.44 -17.23 -71.35
C SER A 624 -2.12 -17.30 -72.86
N SER A 625 -1.27 -16.40 -73.37
CA SER A 625 -0.92 -16.35 -74.78
C SER A 625 0.09 -17.44 -75.16
N THR A 626 1.01 -17.76 -74.25
CA THR A 626 2.02 -18.81 -74.46
C THR A 626 1.67 -20.13 -73.76
N GLN A 627 0.62 -20.14 -72.92
CA GLN A 627 0.23 -21.24 -72.03
C GLN A 627 1.37 -21.73 -71.13
N LYS A 628 2.24 -20.81 -70.72
CA LYS A 628 3.36 -21.12 -69.83
C LYS A 628 3.14 -20.60 -68.41
N PHE A 629 3.67 -21.34 -67.46
CA PHE A 629 3.66 -21.05 -66.04
C PHE A 629 5.04 -20.56 -65.61
N THR A 630 5.11 -19.57 -64.74
CA THR A 630 6.35 -19.14 -64.10
C THR A 630 6.36 -19.64 -62.66
N LEU A 631 7.35 -20.47 -62.33
CA LEU A 631 7.54 -21.03 -61.01
C LEU A 631 8.74 -20.38 -60.33
N PHE A 632 8.55 -19.89 -59.12
CA PHE A 632 9.59 -19.36 -58.25
C PHE A 632 10.21 -20.47 -57.43
N ASN A 633 11.54 -20.51 -57.41
CA ASN A 633 12.33 -21.42 -56.59
C ASN A 633 12.61 -20.74 -55.23
N PRO A 634 12.17 -21.31 -54.09
CA PRO A 634 12.38 -20.73 -52.76
C PRO A 634 13.86 -20.65 -52.35
N TRP A 635 14.80 -21.21 -53.11
CA TRP A 635 16.24 -20.90 -52.97
C TRP A 635 16.55 -19.40 -53.21
N GLY A 636 15.63 -18.66 -53.82
CA GLY A 636 15.64 -17.21 -53.93
C GLY A 636 15.81 -16.72 -55.36
N ILE A 637 15.57 -15.42 -55.59
CA ILE A 637 15.54 -14.81 -56.93
C ILE A 637 16.81 -15.01 -57.76
N ASN A 638 17.96 -15.13 -57.08
CA ASN A 638 19.26 -15.30 -57.74
C ASN A 638 19.58 -16.78 -58.05
N GLY A 639 18.70 -17.71 -57.68
CA GLY A 639 18.97 -19.14 -57.74
C GLY A 639 20.11 -19.57 -56.82
N ALA A 640 20.46 -20.86 -56.88
CA ALA A 640 21.62 -21.39 -56.16
C ALA A 640 22.18 -22.62 -56.89
N THR A 641 23.43 -22.95 -56.57
CA THR A 641 24.03 -24.22 -57.01
C THR A 641 23.58 -25.33 -56.10
N ASP A 642 23.00 -26.37 -56.69
CA ASP A 642 22.57 -27.57 -55.99
C ASP A 642 23.80 -28.33 -55.45
N PRO A 643 23.93 -28.51 -54.13
CA PRO A 643 25.10 -29.14 -53.54
C PRO A 643 25.21 -30.64 -53.90
N SER A 644 24.11 -31.29 -54.30
CA SER A 644 24.11 -32.73 -54.61
C SER A 644 24.75 -33.06 -55.95
N ASN A 645 24.69 -32.15 -56.93
CA ASN A 645 25.09 -32.39 -58.32
C ASN A 645 25.93 -31.25 -58.94
N GLY A 646 26.12 -30.14 -58.21
CA GLY A 646 26.90 -28.98 -58.65
C GLY A 646 26.27 -28.16 -59.77
N GLN A 647 25.01 -28.41 -60.14
CA GLN A 647 24.31 -27.66 -61.18
C GLN A 647 23.67 -26.40 -60.64
N TYR A 648 23.74 -25.32 -61.41
CA TYR A 648 23.01 -24.10 -61.10
C TYR A 648 21.51 -24.27 -61.35
N LYS A 649 20.71 -23.92 -60.36
CA LYS A 649 19.25 -23.97 -60.38
C LYS A 649 18.72 -22.54 -60.30
N PRO A 650 18.02 -22.04 -61.32
CA PRO A 650 17.56 -20.66 -61.37
C PRO A 650 16.51 -20.36 -60.29
N GLY A 651 16.42 -19.09 -59.90
CA GLY A 651 15.41 -18.58 -58.96
C GLY A 651 13.99 -18.56 -59.54
N SER A 652 13.86 -18.65 -60.86
CA SER A 652 12.59 -18.70 -61.57
C SER A 652 12.73 -19.54 -62.84
N VAL A 653 11.70 -20.32 -63.16
CA VAL A 653 11.60 -21.12 -64.38
C VAL A 653 10.28 -20.86 -65.08
N GLU A 654 10.32 -20.74 -66.41
CA GLU A 654 9.12 -20.63 -67.24
C GLU A 654 8.90 -21.94 -68.00
N LEU A 655 7.79 -22.62 -67.72
CA LEU A 655 7.53 -23.98 -68.18
C LEU A 655 6.19 -24.08 -68.93
N SER A 656 6.19 -24.87 -70.00
CA SER A 656 4.97 -25.38 -70.65
C SER A 656 4.30 -26.47 -69.81
N TRP A 657 3.05 -26.81 -70.12
CA TRP A 657 2.34 -27.88 -69.43
C TRP A 657 3.03 -29.25 -69.54
N SER A 658 3.63 -29.56 -70.70
CA SER A 658 4.41 -30.78 -70.89
C SER A 658 5.65 -30.83 -70.00
N GLU A 659 6.27 -29.69 -69.73
CA GLU A 659 7.46 -29.62 -68.85
C GLU A 659 7.06 -29.72 -67.37
N ILE A 660 5.91 -29.14 -66.98
CA ILE A 660 5.33 -29.35 -65.64
C ILE A 660 5.07 -30.83 -65.41
N THR A 661 4.27 -31.48 -66.26
CA THR A 661 3.92 -32.90 -66.09
C THR A 661 5.13 -33.84 -66.21
N ALA A 662 6.20 -33.41 -66.89
CA ALA A 662 7.45 -34.15 -66.94
C ALA A 662 8.24 -34.10 -65.61
N SER A 663 8.30 -32.94 -64.93
CA SER A 663 9.18 -32.73 -63.75
C SER A 663 8.45 -32.66 -62.40
N PHE A 664 7.12 -32.54 -62.38
CA PHE A 664 6.32 -32.36 -61.17
C PHE A 664 5.21 -33.42 -61.13
N ASP A 665 4.89 -33.91 -59.93
CA ASP A 665 3.91 -34.98 -59.70
C ASP A 665 2.81 -34.61 -58.69
N GLU A 666 3.01 -33.56 -57.90
CA GLU A 666 2.02 -33.01 -56.97
C GLU A 666 1.94 -31.48 -57.07
N TRP A 667 0.75 -30.94 -56.78
CA TRP A 667 0.54 -29.51 -56.57
C TRP A 667 -0.40 -29.29 -55.38
N GLU A 668 -0.18 -28.19 -54.68
CA GLU A 668 -0.94 -27.78 -53.51
C GLU A 668 -1.55 -26.40 -53.76
N TYR A 669 -2.76 -26.19 -53.28
CA TYR A 669 -3.45 -24.91 -53.45
C TYR A 669 -4.42 -24.62 -52.32
N THR A 670 -4.67 -23.34 -52.05
CA THR A 670 -5.76 -22.96 -51.15
C THR A 670 -7.10 -23.06 -51.85
N THR A 671 -8.14 -23.50 -51.14
CA THR A 671 -9.51 -23.53 -51.65
C THR A 671 -10.22 -22.19 -51.38
N THR A 672 -11.38 -22.01 -52.03
CA THR A 672 -12.24 -20.83 -51.86
C THR A 672 -13.18 -20.97 -50.69
#